data_AF-A0A7K1BJT6-F1
#
_entry.id   AF-A0A7K1BJT6-F1
#
_cell.length_a   1.000
_cell.length_b   1.000
_cell.length_c   1.000
_cell.angle_alpha   90.00
_cell.angle_beta   90.00
_cell.angle_gamma   90.00
#
_symmetry.space_group_name_H-M   'P 1'
#
loop_
_entity.id
_entity.type
_entity.pdbx_description
1 polymer ?
#
loop_
_entity_poly.entity_id
_entity_poly.type
_entity_poly.pdbx_seq_one_letter_code
_entity_poly.pdbx_strand_id
1 'polypeptide(L)'
;MTGEAEIRATSAEPPRATIALVMIVKDEAHVVTEAFDSVRAFIDSWCIVDTGSTDGTQDLIRSYFAEAGIPGELHEREWVDFAHNRTEALQLSRGSAEYALMMDADDLLVGEPDFDALDADAYIMRIGTGFTYWRTQLFKLERPWEYRGVLHEYAVCTEPCGPIERLGGEYHLESRRLGGRNLADDKYERDSAVLRDELERDPDDSRTVFYLAQSRMDAGDPHEAYDLYTRRTQMGGWNEEIFYSHMQRARALQRMGTSWDRVLTAYLDAWNTRPTRVEPLVEIARHYRSTSEWQLAHLFAARATDIDFPDGDLLFVSADAHNWQAADERSMAAYYIGNYQESFDQCTKLLNDSKLPLDQRDRVLSNRDFCLPYLLAEERIRPLDVIARLTERFESPAVDPNVTLTITTCRRRDLFDRSMDSFLRNCTDVDAIDRWICIDDGSSDQDRAAMAERYPFFEFIWKDNTNKGHARSMEILRAEVSSPYWMHLEDDWEFFAPDSYVSRAIAILEDDLSIGQVLFNRNYAELASEWDIPGGELRTTARGKQPYRVHIHAEPGTEAFEIFNRDIGKNRPTNSWWPNFSFRPSMLRTSAINEIGAFSTEPIHFELEFAKRFTAAGLRSAFFDTICNVNIGTLTSETGPNRRPNAYELNGEAQFGRTIPQTETTTVRLVSFWGDPSSIARHFSRQTKGDDKWNGIHLTDDPDADVTVILNHPGPTDVQPERSIVLHMEPLAGVATWGNWSEPNPDDLLHVRTHSQFPNVAEWHLGSTWAELGGGNNTPSTIEKTRDLSVVVSNKAFDPGHKLRLAFVQHLASNNVDIDVFGRGAIDGVPKHKGELPEWDKRDGLFPYRYTIAVENFSEHNYVTEKFFDAILSECLCFYWGCPNLEQLVDPDVFVRL
;
A
#
# COMPACT_ATOMS: atom_id res chain seq x y z
N MET A 1 -3.19 49.71 43.37
CA MET A 1 -4.54 50.01 43.88
C MET A 1 -5.48 49.97 42.68
N THR A 2 -5.87 48.76 42.28
CA THR A 2 -7.03 47.96 42.76
C THR A 2 -8.27 48.28 41.94
N GLY A 3 -8.66 47.31 41.12
CA GLY A 3 -9.87 47.28 40.32
C GLY A 3 -10.00 45.90 39.69
N GLU A 4 -10.03 44.87 40.54
CA GLU A 4 -10.49 43.53 40.15
C GLU A 4 -11.93 43.65 39.65
N ALA A 5 -12.15 43.33 38.37
CA ALA A 5 -13.47 43.07 37.86
C ALA A 5 -13.77 41.59 38.13
N GLU A 6 -14.58 41.34 39.17
CA GLU A 6 -15.24 40.05 39.38
C GLU A 6 -16.03 39.69 38.11
N ILE A 7 -15.51 38.73 37.34
CA ILE A 7 -16.30 38.01 36.36
C ILE A 7 -17.22 37.09 37.17
N ARG A 8 -18.49 37.48 37.29
CA ARG A 8 -19.57 36.60 37.73
C ARG A 8 -19.67 35.44 36.74
N ALA A 9 -19.05 34.31 37.09
CA ALA A 9 -19.47 33.01 36.59
C ALA A 9 -20.82 32.68 37.22
N THR A 10 -21.86 32.55 36.39
CA THR A 10 -22.95 31.56 36.49
C THR A 10 -23.96 31.86 35.37
N SER A 11 -23.67 31.41 34.14
CA SER A 11 -24.74 30.86 33.31
C SER A 11 -24.88 29.40 33.75
N ALA A 12 -25.80 29.11 34.66
CA ALA A 12 -26.19 27.73 34.87
C ALA A 12 -26.82 27.26 33.55
N GLU A 13 -26.15 26.32 32.88
CA GLU A 13 -26.78 25.54 31.82
C GLU A 13 -28.07 24.94 32.38
N PRO A 14 -29.15 24.88 31.58
CA PRO A 14 -30.37 24.22 32.01
C PRO A 14 -30.05 22.79 32.48
N PRO A 15 -30.71 22.29 33.54
CA PRO A 15 -30.47 20.93 33.99
C PRO A 15 -30.82 19.95 32.87
N ARG A 16 -29.89 19.03 32.54
CA ARG A 16 -30.12 17.93 31.60
C ARG A 16 -31.34 17.10 32.04
N ALA A 17 -32.08 16.56 31.07
CA ALA A 17 -33.23 15.72 31.36
C ALA A 17 -32.79 14.43 32.07
N THR A 18 -33.60 13.97 33.03
CA THR A 18 -33.29 12.73 33.77
C THR A 18 -33.67 11.48 33.00
N ILE A 19 -32.83 10.44 33.07
CA ILE A 19 -33.02 9.18 32.31
C ILE A 19 -33.05 7.96 33.25
N ALA A 20 -34.06 7.10 33.07
CA ALA A 20 -34.18 5.81 33.72
C ALA A 20 -33.78 4.68 32.76
N LEU A 21 -32.86 3.79 33.18
CA LEU A 21 -32.64 2.52 32.49
C LEU A 21 -33.85 1.60 32.70
N VAL A 22 -34.47 1.13 31.62
CA VAL A 22 -35.59 0.18 31.66
C VAL A 22 -35.24 -1.08 30.91
N MET A 23 -35.39 -2.24 31.56
CA MET A 23 -35.08 -3.54 30.96
C MET A 23 -36.07 -4.61 31.40
N ILE A 24 -36.20 -5.65 30.57
CA ILE A 24 -36.73 -6.95 30.98
C ILE A 24 -35.55 -7.94 30.99
N VAL A 25 -35.47 -8.80 32.02
CA VAL A 25 -34.35 -9.73 32.19
C VAL A 25 -34.84 -11.14 32.52
N LYS A 26 -34.06 -12.15 32.10
CA LYS A 26 -34.23 -13.55 32.49
C LYS A 26 -32.94 -14.34 32.29
N ASP A 27 -32.33 -14.78 33.39
CA ASP A 27 -31.10 -15.58 33.40
C ASP A 27 -29.94 -14.93 32.60
N GLU A 28 -29.57 -13.69 32.97
CA GLU A 28 -28.57 -12.86 32.27
C GLU A 28 -27.37 -12.52 33.16
N ALA A 29 -27.13 -13.26 34.24
CA ALA A 29 -26.04 -12.98 35.18
C ALA A 29 -24.64 -13.02 34.54
N HIS A 30 -24.50 -13.72 33.40
CA HIS A 30 -23.25 -13.83 32.65
C HIS A 30 -22.90 -12.61 31.79
N VAL A 31 -23.84 -11.68 31.54
CA VAL A 31 -23.65 -10.60 30.55
C VAL A 31 -24.15 -9.22 30.98
N VAL A 32 -25.11 -9.16 31.91
CA VAL A 32 -25.86 -7.92 32.22
C VAL A 32 -25.00 -6.79 32.80
N THR A 33 -23.90 -7.11 33.48
CA THR A 33 -23.01 -6.10 34.08
C THR A 33 -22.29 -5.25 33.04
N GLU A 34 -21.94 -5.82 31.89
CA GLU A 34 -21.32 -5.08 30.79
C GLU A 34 -22.31 -4.07 30.19
N ALA A 35 -23.59 -4.45 30.08
CA ALA A 35 -24.64 -3.53 29.67
C ALA A 35 -24.75 -2.35 30.65
N PHE A 36 -24.73 -2.62 31.95
CA PHE A 36 -24.74 -1.56 32.97
C PHE A 36 -23.53 -0.64 32.90
N ASP A 37 -22.32 -1.20 32.75
CA ASP A 37 -21.10 -0.41 32.61
C ASP A 37 -21.16 0.54 31.41
N SER A 38 -21.82 0.12 30.32
CA SER A 38 -21.98 0.94 29.12
C SER A 38 -22.95 2.12 29.28
N VAL A 39 -23.90 2.05 30.22
CA VAL A 39 -24.96 3.08 30.38
C VAL A 39 -24.87 3.88 31.67
N ARG A 40 -24.14 3.42 32.69
CA ARG A 40 -24.14 3.99 34.04
C ARG A 40 -23.81 5.48 34.11
N ALA A 41 -23.04 6.01 33.15
CA ALA A 41 -22.67 7.42 33.09
C ALA A 41 -23.83 8.33 32.63
N PHE A 42 -24.85 7.75 32.01
CA PHE A 42 -25.93 8.46 31.33
C PHE A 42 -27.29 8.37 32.04
N ILE A 43 -27.42 7.52 33.06
CA ILE A 43 -28.69 7.27 33.74
C ILE A 43 -28.70 7.88 35.14
N ASP A 44 -29.88 8.30 35.59
CA ASP A 44 -30.11 8.87 36.92
C ASP A 44 -30.94 7.92 37.80
N SER A 45 -31.64 6.96 37.18
CA SER A 45 -32.34 5.88 37.87
C SER A 45 -32.43 4.60 37.02
N TRP A 46 -32.99 3.53 37.58
CA TRP A 46 -33.26 2.29 36.87
C TRP A 46 -34.56 1.62 37.32
N CYS A 47 -35.20 0.89 36.42
CA CYS A 47 -36.39 0.07 36.67
C CYS A 47 -36.29 -1.20 35.82
N ILE A 48 -36.00 -2.33 36.45
CA ILE A 48 -35.78 -3.59 35.75
C ILE A 48 -36.86 -4.59 36.15
N VAL A 49 -37.46 -5.26 35.16
CA VAL A 49 -38.46 -6.32 35.35
C VAL A 49 -37.79 -7.67 35.13
N ASP A 50 -37.61 -8.43 36.21
CA ASP A 50 -37.18 -9.81 36.16
C ASP A 50 -38.37 -10.73 35.86
N THR A 51 -38.23 -11.57 34.84
CA THR A 51 -39.32 -12.43 34.34
C THR A 51 -39.14 -13.90 34.74
N GLY A 52 -38.45 -14.12 35.87
CA GLY A 52 -38.26 -15.43 36.50
C GLY A 52 -36.86 -15.98 36.34
N SER A 53 -35.83 -15.17 36.62
CA SER A 53 -34.44 -15.64 36.66
C SER A 53 -34.19 -16.60 37.82
N THR A 54 -33.28 -17.54 37.62
CA THR A 54 -32.89 -18.58 38.58
C THR A 54 -31.37 -18.70 38.75
N ASP A 55 -30.60 -17.94 37.99
CA ASP A 55 -29.13 -17.94 37.95
C ASP A 55 -28.46 -16.93 38.88
N GLY A 56 -29.25 -16.13 39.62
CA GLY A 56 -28.74 -15.06 40.49
C GLY A 56 -28.74 -13.66 39.87
N THR A 57 -29.28 -13.48 38.65
CA THR A 57 -29.41 -12.17 37.98
C THR A 57 -29.99 -11.10 38.90
N GLN A 58 -31.04 -11.42 39.66
CA GLN A 58 -31.73 -10.47 40.53
C GLN A 58 -30.81 -9.87 41.61
N ASP A 59 -29.99 -10.71 42.26
CA ASP A 59 -29.08 -10.27 43.31
C ASP A 59 -27.92 -9.46 42.74
N LEU A 60 -27.45 -9.81 41.54
CA LEU A 60 -26.42 -9.09 40.81
C LEU A 60 -26.87 -7.67 40.42
N ILE A 61 -28.10 -7.51 39.95
CA ILE A 61 -28.67 -6.20 39.62
C ILE A 61 -28.71 -5.30 40.85
N ARG A 62 -29.25 -5.83 41.96
CA ARG A 62 -29.38 -5.07 43.21
C ARG A 62 -28.01 -4.66 43.76
N SER A 63 -27.04 -5.57 43.76
CA SER A 63 -25.69 -5.28 44.30
C SER A 63 -24.95 -4.27 43.44
N TYR A 64 -24.99 -4.41 42.11
CA TYR A 64 -24.33 -3.50 41.17
C TYR A 64 -24.80 -2.05 41.35
N PHE A 65 -26.12 -1.81 41.30
CA PHE A 65 -26.63 -0.43 41.40
C PHE A 65 -26.55 0.15 42.81
N ALA A 66 -26.60 -0.69 43.85
CA ALA A 66 -26.32 -0.25 45.22
C ALA A 66 -24.86 0.22 45.38
N GLU A 67 -23.90 -0.47 44.76
CA GLU A 67 -22.49 -0.06 44.74
C GLU A 67 -22.27 1.20 43.90
N ALA A 68 -22.94 1.32 42.75
CA ALA A 68 -22.88 2.49 41.88
C ALA A 68 -23.59 3.73 42.47
N GLY A 69 -24.44 3.55 43.48
CA GLY A 69 -25.19 4.63 44.12
C GLY A 69 -26.33 5.20 43.26
N ILE A 70 -26.86 4.42 42.32
CA ILE A 70 -27.94 4.85 41.41
C ILE A 70 -29.28 4.29 41.93
N PRO A 71 -30.28 5.14 42.23
CA PRO A 71 -31.56 4.70 42.77
C PRO A 71 -32.39 3.95 41.73
N GLY A 72 -33.16 2.95 42.17
CA GLY A 72 -34.05 2.22 41.27
C GLY A 72 -34.72 1.02 41.93
N GLU A 73 -35.56 0.33 41.15
CA GLU A 73 -36.38 -0.80 41.61
C GLU A 73 -36.25 -2.02 40.69
N LEU A 74 -36.18 -3.20 41.31
CA LEU A 74 -36.30 -4.48 40.64
C LEU A 74 -37.70 -5.04 40.89
N HIS A 75 -38.44 -5.37 39.83
CA HIS A 75 -39.76 -5.96 39.91
C HIS A 75 -39.75 -7.39 39.38
N GLU A 76 -40.29 -8.32 40.16
CA GLU A 76 -40.43 -9.72 39.75
C GLU A 76 -41.83 -9.93 39.19
N ARG A 77 -41.92 -10.40 37.94
CA ARG A 77 -43.17 -10.57 37.19
C ARG A 77 -43.19 -11.88 36.42
N GLU A 78 -44.38 -12.35 36.12
CA GLU A 78 -44.54 -13.54 35.28
C GLU A 78 -44.22 -13.18 33.82
N TRP A 79 -43.48 -14.05 33.14
CA TRP A 79 -43.29 -13.95 31.70
C TRP A 79 -44.61 -14.24 30.97
N VAL A 80 -45.09 -13.29 30.15
CA VAL A 80 -46.25 -13.47 29.27
C VAL A 80 -45.76 -13.47 27.82
N ASP A 81 -45.29 -12.31 27.35
CA ASP A 81 -44.67 -12.10 26.04
C ASP A 81 -43.85 -10.79 26.07
N PHE A 82 -43.06 -10.53 25.02
CA PHE A 82 -42.20 -9.34 24.98
C PHE A 82 -42.99 -8.04 25.05
N ALA A 83 -44.09 -7.93 24.32
CA ALA A 83 -44.87 -6.71 24.25
C ALA A 83 -45.50 -6.38 25.61
N HIS A 84 -46.07 -7.39 26.28
CA HIS A 84 -46.63 -7.27 27.61
C HIS A 84 -45.57 -6.86 28.64
N ASN A 85 -44.48 -7.60 28.76
CA ASN A 85 -43.49 -7.36 29.81
C ASN A 85 -42.70 -6.06 29.58
N ARG A 86 -42.39 -5.67 28.33
CA ARG A 86 -41.80 -4.34 28.06
C ARG A 86 -42.77 -3.20 28.36
N THR A 87 -44.06 -3.38 28.06
CA THR A 87 -45.11 -2.41 28.41
C THR A 87 -45.21 -2.26 29.92
N GLU A 88 -45.22 -3.37 30.65
CA GLU A 88 -45.23 -3.37 32.12
C GLU A 88 -44.00 -2.65 32.68
N ALA A 89 -42.81 -2.89 32.13
CA ALA A 89 -41.59 -2.21 32.54
C ALA A 89 -41.65 -0.68 32.32
N LEU A 90 -42.19 -0.22 31.18
CA LEU A 90 -42.42 1.21 30.93
C LEU A 90 -43.46 1.82 31.88
N GLN A 91 -44.48 1.06 32.28
CA GLN A 91 -45.49 1.53 33.23
C GLN A 91 -44.94 1.63 34.65
N LEU A 92 -44.15 0.66 35.09
CA LEU A 92 -43.51 0.63 36.41
C LEU A 92 -42.46 1.73 36.58
N SER A 93 -41.77 2.10 35.50
CA SER A 93 -40.76 3.16 35.52
C SER A 93 -41.35 4.59 35.55
N ARG A 94 -42.67 4.77 35.46
CA ARG A 94 -43.27 6.12 35.48
C ARG A 94 -42.95 6.87 36.78
N GLY A 95 -42.45 8.09 36.64
CA GLY A 95 -42.06 8.94 37.76
C GLY A 95 -40.67 8.65 38.33
N SER A 96 -39.92 7.69 37.78
CA SER A 96 -38.52 7.44 38.15
C SER A 96 -37.54 8.41 37.47
N ALA A 97 -37.89 8.93 36.29
CA ALA A 97 -37.15 9.93 35.52
C ALA A 97 -38.08 10.62 34.50
N GLU A 98 -37.55 11.55 33.71
CA GLU A 98 -38.26 12.18 32.58
C GLU A 98 -38.34 11.27 31.36
N TYR A 99 -37.26 10.54 31.06
CA TYR A 99 -37.18 9.60 29.95
C TYR A 99 -36.83 8.18 30.42
N ALA A 100 -37.34 7.18 29.73
CA ALA A 100 -36.95 5.77 29.88
C ALA A 100 -36.13 5.33 28.68
N LEU A 101 -34.91 4.85 28.92
CA LEU A 101 -34.07 4.16 27.95
C LEU A 101 -34.34 2.66 28.03
N MET A 102 -35.10 2.13 27.08
CA MET A 102 -35.37 0.70 26.97
C MET A 102 -34.19 -0.01 26.30
N MET A 103 -33.57 -0.96 27.01
CA MET A 103 -32.46 -1.75 26.49
C MET A 103 -32.62 -3.24 26.81
N ASP A 104 -32.08 -4.10 25.94
CA ASP A 104 -31.99 -5.53 26.21
C ASP A 104 -30.77 -5.80 27.11
N ALA A 105 -30.83 -6.85 27.93
CA ALA A 105 -29.81 -7.15 28.95
C ALA A 105 -28.40 -7.38 28.39
N ASP A 106 -28.30 -7.67 27.09
CA ASP A 106 -27.07 -7.93 26.37
C ASP A 106 -26.71 -6.82 25.36
N ASP A 107 -27.48 -5.73 25.28
CA ASP A 107 -27.12 -4.57 24.45
C ASP A 107 -26.02 -3.72 25.13
N LEU A 108 -25.08 -3.19 24.35
CA LEU A 108 -24.11 -2.19 24.82
C LEU A 108 -24.37 -0.83 24.19
N LEU A 109 -24.31 0.24 24.98
CA LEU A 109 -24.26 1.61 24.48
C LEU A 109 -22.80 2.03 24.28
N VAL A 110 -22.40 2.18 23.03
CA VAL A 110 -21.02 2.52 22.66
C VAL A 110 -20.97 3.95 22.12
N GLY A 111 -20.11 4.78 22.70
CA GLY A 111 -19.89 6.17 22.29
C GLY A 111 -20.58 7.19 23.18
N GLU A 112 -20.84 8.38 22.65
CA GLU A 112 -21.34 9.53 23.39
C GLU A 112 -22.67 10.01 22.79
N PRO A 113 -23.82 9.52 23.30
CA PRO A 113 -25.13 10.04 22.91
C PRO A 113 -25.35 11.45 23.47
N ASP A 114 -26.03 12.29 22.70
CA ASP A 114 -26.42 13.63 23.13
C ASP A 114 -27.76 13.58 23.88
N PHE A 115 -27.68 13.48 25.21
CA PHE A 115 -28.84 13.51 26.10
C PHE A 115 -29.12 14.89 26.72
N ASP A 116 -28.36 15.92 26.34
CA ASP A 116 -28.47 17.23 26.98
C ASP A 116 -29.62 18.08 26.42
N ALA A 117 -30.02 17.83 25.17
CA ALA A 117 -31.05 18.59 24.45
C ALA A 117 -32.30 17.76 24.11
N LEU A 118 -32.90 17.11 25.11
CA LEU A 118 -34.13 16.31 24.91
C LEU A 118 -35.41 17.15 25.00
N ASP A 119 -36.19 17.22 23.92
CA ASP A 119 -37.46 17.94 23.79
C ASP A 119 -38.59 17.08 23.19
N ALA A 120 -38.25 16.11 22.35
CA ALA A 120 -39.18 15.20 21.67
C ALA A 120 -39.83 14.21 22.65
N ASP A 121 -40.98 13.64 22.26
CA ASP A 121 -41.70 12.68 23.12
C ASP A 121 -41.06 11.28 23.06
N ALA A 122 -40.28 10.98 22.02
CA ALA A 122 -39.42 9.81 21.95
C ALA A 122 -38.24 10.03 21.01
N TYR A 123 -37.20 9.23 21.17
CA TYR A 123 -36.06 9.21 20.25
C TYR A 123 -35.79 7.82 19.68
N ILE A 124 -35.52 7.79 18.37
CA ILE A 124 -34.94 6.64 17.69
C ILE A 124 -33.42 6.70 17.81
N MET A 125 -32.84 5.55 18.19
CA MET A 125 -31.42 5.38 18.41
C MET A 125 -30.83 4.43 17.36
N ARG A 126 -29.59 4.71 16.95
CA ARG A 126 -28.85 3.92 15.96
C ARG A 126 -28.41 2.59 16.58
N ILE A 127 -28.68 1.49 15.88
CA ILE A 127 -28.21 0.15 16.21
C ILE A 127 -27.17 -0.29 15.17
N GLY A 128 -26.00 -0.75 15.62
CA GLY A 128 -24.90 -1.22 14.77
C GLY A 128 -24.11 -0.13 14.03
N THR A 129 -23.04 -0.54 13.36
CA THR A 129 -22.11 0.35 12.62
C THR A 129 -21.96 -0.03 11.15
N GLY A 130 -21.63 -1.29 10.85
CA GLY A 130 -21.51 -1.80 9.47
C GLY A 130 -22.85 -2.17 8.84
N PHE A 131 -23.78 -2.70 9.65
CA PHE A 131 -25.19 -2.90 9.32
C PHE A 131 -26.02 -2.12 10.32
N THR A 132 -26.74 -1.11 9.82
CA THR A 132 -27.37 -0.09 10.66
C THR A 132 -28.88 -0.11 10.53
N TYR A 133 -29.56 0.13 11.64
CA TYR A 133 -30.99 0.40 11.66
C TYR A 133 -31.33 1.25 12.88
N TRP A 134 -32.52 1.85 12.87
CA TRP A 134 -32.96 2.76 13.91
C TRP A 134 -34.17 2.18 14.64
N ARG A 135 -34.13 2.23 15.98
CA ARG A 135 -35.21 1.73 16.84
C ARG A 135 -35.56 2.80 17.87
N THR A 136 -36.85 3.00 18.13
CA THR A 136 -37.27 3.85 19.25
C THR A 136 -36.86 3.19 20.56
N GLN A 137 -36.02 3.88 21.32
CA GLN A 137 -35.38 3.34 22.53
C GLN A 137 -35.50 4.28 23.72
N LEU A 138 -35.66 5.59 23.47
CA LEU A 138 -35.82 6.59 24.51
C LEU A 138 -37.24 7.14 24.49
N PHE A 139 -37.95 7.06 25.61
CA PHE A 139 -39.38 7.35 25.71
C PHE A 139 -39.66 8.34 26.82
N LYS A 140 -40.38 9.42 26.53
CA LYS A 140 -40.82 10.35 27.58
C LYS A 140 -41.85 9.67 28.49
N LEU A 141 -41.55 9.54 29.78
CA LEU A 141 -42.31 8.72 30.73
C LEU A 141 -43.69 9.29 31.09
N GLU A 142 -43.90 10.59 30.86
CA GLU A 142 -45.22 11.23 31.01
C GLU A 142 -46.23 10.78 29.95
N ARG A 143 -45.77 10.13 28.87
CA ARG A 143 -46.60 9.64 27.78
C ARG A 143 -46.95 8.16 27.94
N PRO A 144 -48.16 7.74 27.52
CA PRO A 144 -48.59 6.36 27.69
C PRO A 144 -48.13 5.45 26.54
N TRP A 145 -46.85 5.05 26.61
CA TRP A 145 -46.24 4.09 25.70
C TRP A 145 -46.62 2.65 26.00
N GLU A 146 -46.88 1.86 24.95
CA GLU A 146 -47.13 0.43 24.99
C GLU A 146 -46.43 -0.26 23.81
N TYR A 147 -45.88 -1.44 24.02
CA TYR A 147 -45.36 -2.29 22.95
C TYR A 147 -46.49 -3.13 22.32
N ARG A 148 -46.44 -3.30 21.00
CA ARG A 148 -47.37 -4.14 20.22
C ARG A 148 -46.62 -5.07 19.28
N GLY A 149 -47.22 -6.22 19.01
CA GLY A 149 -46.70 -7.27 18.11
C GLY A 149 -46.29 -8.52 18.88
N VAL A 150 -46.46 -9.69 18.25
CA VAL A 150 -46.15 -11.00 18.88
C VAL A 150 -44.65 -11.28 18.93
N LEU A 151 -43.90 -10.80 17.93
CA LEU A 151 -42.45 -10.81 17.82
C LEU A 151 -42.01 -9.58 17.01
N HIS A 152 -40.80 -9.07 17.28
CA HIS A 152 -40.32 -7.80 16.73
C HIS A 152 -41.29 -6.65 17.05
N GLU A 153 -41.65 -6.59 18.33
CA GLU A 153 -42.54 -5.63 18.92
C GLU A 153 -42.06 -4.19 18.71
N TYR A 154 -43.01 -3.26 18.62
CA TYR A 154 -42.75 -1.85 18.44
C TYR A 154 -43.58 -1.03 19.43
N ALA A 155 -42.98 0.05 19.93
CA ALA A 155 -43.64 0.95 20.86
C ALA A 155 -44.60 1.89 20.12
N VAL A 156 -45.77 2.10 20.70
CA VAL A 156 -46.77 3.08 20.27
C VAL A 156 -47.21 3.92 21.47
N CYS A 157 -47.38 5.22 21.26
CA CYS A 157 -48.07 6.05 22.23
C CYS A 157 -49.58 5.85 22.04
N THR A 158 -50.30 5.51 23.10
CA THR A 158 -51.75 5.31 23.06
C THR A 158 -52.54 6.62 23.03
N GLU A 159 -51.86 7.74 23.27
CA GLU A 159 -52.36 9.10 23.11
C GLU A 159 -51.58 9.85 22.01
N PRO A 160 -52.12 10.96 21.47
CA PRO A 160 -51.35 11.81 20.57
C PRO A 160 -50.01 12.22 21.21
N CYS A 161 -48.91 11.76 20.62
CA CYS A 161 -47.56 12.15 21.00
C CYS A 161 -47.04 13.26 20.09
N GLY A 162 -46.09 14.03 20.61
CA GLY A 162 -45.27 14.97 19.88
C GLY A 162 -44.30 14.27 18.93
N PRO A 163 -43.26 14.99 18.45
CA PRO A 163 -42.33 14.43 17.48
C PRO A 163 -41.58 13.22 18.06
N ILE A 164 -41.22 12.30 17.17
CA ILE A 164 -40.23 11.25 17.41
C ILE A 164 -39.02 11.60 16.57
N GLU A 165 -37.87 11.80 17.21
CA GLU A 165 -36.68 12.34 16.55
C GLU A 165 -35.49 11.39 16.61
N ARG A 166 -34.48 11.63 15.78
CA ARG A 166 -33.21 10.91 15.87
C ARG A 166 -32.39 11.50 17.00
N LEU A 167 -31.92 10.65 17.89
CA LEU A 167 -30.99 11.08 18.92
C LEU A 167 -29.62 11.38 18.28
N GLY A 168 -29.08 12.57 18.56
CA GLY A 168 -27.77 13.02 18.12
C GLY A 168 -26.61 12.43 18.93
N GLY A 169 -25.38 12.77 18.54
CA GLY A 169 -24.16 12.29 19.17
C GLY A 169 -23.47 11.16 18.40
N GLU A 170 -22.21 10.90 18.76
CA GLU A 170 -21.38 9.85 18.15
C GLU A 170 -21.50 8.55 18.94
N TYR A 171 -22.62 7.85 18.75
CA TYR A 171 -22.93 6.61 19.47
C TYR A 171 -23.59 5.55 18.59
N HIS A 172 -23.63 4.31 19.07
CA HIS A 172 -24.55 3.28 18.59
C HIS A 172 -24.86 2.29 19.71
N LEU A 173 -25.98 1.59 19.59
CA LEU A 173 -26.25 0.40 20.39
C LEU A 173 -25.72 -0.83 19.66
N GLU A 174 -24.94 -1.65 20.35
CA GLU A 174 -24.42 -2.92 19.86
C GLU A 174 -25.30 -4.07 20.38
N SER A 175 -26.10 -4.66 19.48
CA SER A 175 -26.94 -5.82 19.79
C SER A 175 -26.10 -7.09 19.69
N ARG A 176 -25.63 -7.62 20.83
CA ARG A 176 -24.70 -8.77 20.86
C ARG A 176 -25.37 -10.13 20.68
N ARG A 177 -26.68 -10.24 20.93
CA ARG A 177 -27.46 -11.49 20.80
C ARG A 177 -26.87 -12.65 21.62
N LEU A 178 -26.35 -12.36 22.80
CA LEU A 178 -25.71 -13.30 23.73
C LEU A 178 -26.68 -13.80 24.81
N GLY A 179 -27.90 -13.25 24.88
CA GLY A 179 -28.90 -13.67 25.86
C GLY A 179 -29.34 -15.13 25.71
N GLY A 180 -29.83 -15.73 26.79
CA GLY A 180 -30.08 -17.19 26.89
C GLY A 180 -31.01 -17.77 25.81
N ARG A 181 -31.96 -16.97 25.30
CA ARG A 181 -32.85 -17.36 24.18
C ARG A 181 -32.12 -17.53 22.85
N ASN A 182 -31.05 -16.78 22.61
CA ASN A 182 -30.29 -16.85 21.36
C ASN A 182 -29.44 -18.13 21.25
N LEU A 183 -29.20 -18.82 22.37
CA LEU A 183 -28.44 -20.06 22.43
C LEU A 183 -29.26 -21.32 22.11
N ALA A 184 -30.57 -21.18 21.86
CA ALA A 184 -31.46 -22.31 21.57
C ALA A 184 -31.49 -22.63 20.07
N ASP A 185 -31.15 -23.87 19.70
CA ASP A 185 -31.06 -24.34 18.30
C ASP A 185 -32.39 -24.27 17.53
N ASP A 186 -33.54 -24.27 18.22
CA ASP A 186 -34.88 -24.28 17.63
C ASP A 186 -35.57 -22.90 17.58
N LYS A 187 -34.83 -21.83 17.89
CA LYS A 187 -35.38 -20.46 18.02
C LYS A 187 -36.21 -20.04 16.80
N TYR A 188 -35.64 -20.12 15.60
CA TYR A 188 -36.28 -19.61 14.39
C TYR A 188 -37.52 -20.42 13.98
N GLU A 189 -37.57 -21.71 14.32
CA GLU A 189 -38.76 -22.55 14.12
C GLU A 189 -39.88 -22.18 15.10
N ARG A 190 -39.55 -21.90 16.37
CA ARG A 190 -40.51 -21.37 17.34
C ARG A 190 -41.03 -19.99 16.95
N ASP A 191 -40.14 -19.10 16.52
CA ASP A 191 -40.53 -17.77 16.05
C ASP A 191 -41.43 -17.87 14.81
N SER A 192 -41.13 -18.79 13.89
CA SER A 192 -41.98 -19.06 12.72
C SER A 192 -43.36 -19.58 13.09
N ALA A 193 -43.48 -20.45 14.10
CA ALA A 193 -44.78 -20.97 14.54
C ALA A 193 -45.68 -19.85 15.08
N VAL A 194 -45.14 -18.99 15.95
CA VAL A 194 -45.88 -17.84 16.52
C VAL A 194 -46.34 -16.87 15.43
N LEU A 195 -45.47 -16.59 14.46
CA LEU A 195 -45.80 -15.69 13.35
C LEU A 195 -46.80 -16.31 12.36
N ARG A 196 -46.84 -17.64 12.22
CA ARG A 196 -47.89 -18.32 11.44
C ARG A 196 -49.25 -18.19 12.10
N ASP A 197 -49.33 -18.42 13.41
CA ASP A 197 -50.58 -18.28 14.16
C ASP A 197 -51.12 -16.84 14.06
N GLU A 198 -50.22 -15.84 14.14
CA GLU A 198 -50.59 -14.44 13.95
C GLU A 198 -51.03 -14.15 12.51
N LEU A 199 -50.37 -14.72 11.50
CA LEU A 199 -50.75 -14.56 10.10
C LEU A 199 -52.09 -15.24 9.77
N GLU A 200 -52.43 -16.33 10.44
CA GLU A 200 -53.75 -16.96 10.33
C GLU A 200 -54.83 -16.06 10.93
N ARG A 201 -54.52 -15.36 12.03
CA ARG A 201 -55.42 -14.41 12.70
C ARG A 201 -55.61 -13.14 11.89
N ASP A 202 -54.55 -12.59 11.31
CA ASP A 202 -54.56 -11.40 10.47
C ASP A 202 -53.73 -11.60 9.18
N PRO A 203 -54.35 -12.13 8.10
CA PRO A 203 -53.66 -12.39 6.84
C PRO A 203 -53.13 -11.13 6.14
N ASP A 204 -53.63 -9.94 6.49
CA ASP A 204 -53.24 -8.69 5.84
C ASP A 204 -52.13 -7.95 6.61
N ASP A 205 -51.66 -8.49 7.74
CA ASP A 205 -50.53 -7.92 8.48
C ASP A 205 -49.20 -8.12 7.74
N SER A 206 -48.84 -7.09 6.98
CA SER A 206 -47.59 -7.04 6.22
C SER A 206 -46.33 -7.18 7.11
N ARG A 207 -46.38 -6.75 8.38
CA ARG A 207 -45.22 -6.86 9.29
C ARG A 207 -44.99 -8.31 9.70
N THR A 208 -46.07 -9.03 10.03
CA THR A 208 -46.01 -10.46 10.33
C THR A 208 -45.50 -11.27 9.12
N VAL A 209 -45.96 -10.97 7.90
CA VAL A 209 -45.42 -11.62 6.68
C VAL A 209 -43.92 -11.36 6.51
N PHE A 210 -43.47 -10.13 6.74
CA PHE A 210 -42.06 -9.76 6.63
C PHE A 210 -41.18 -10.54 7.61
N TYR A 211 -41.52 -10.55 8.90
CA TYR A 211 -40.71 -11.27 9.89
C TYR A 211 -40.85 -12.78 9.80
N LEU A 212 -41.99 -13.31 9.34
CA LEU A 212 -42.10 -14.74 9.05
C LEU A 212 -41.13 -15.12 7.93
N ALA A 213 -41.06 -14.32 6.87
CA ALA A 213 -40.10 -14.54 5.78
C ALA A 213 -38.64 -14.49 6.27
N GLN A 214 -38.31 -13.56 7.17
CA GLN A 214 -36.97 -13.48 7.78
C GLN A 214 -36.67 -14.71 8.63
N SER A 215 -37.58 -15.13 9.50
CA SER A 215 -37.42 -16.34 10.33
C SER A 215 -37.25 -17.60 9.48
N ARG A 216 -37.98 -17.75 8.36
CA ARG A 216 -37.78 -18.89 7.43
C ARG A 216 -36.43 -18.84 6.74
N MET A 217 -35.96 -17.66 6.35
CA MET A 217 -34.63 -17.48 5.77
C MET A 217 -33.51 -17.85 6.75
N ASP A 218 -33.67 -17.49 8.03
CA ASP A 218 -32.71 -17.79 9.09
C ASP A 218 -32.79 -19.25 9.56
N ALA A 219 -33.96 -19.89 9.48
CA ALA A 219 -34.14 -21.33 9.66
C ALA A 219 -33.58 -22.18 8.51
N GLY A 220 -33.07 -21.54 7.43
CA GLY A 220 -32.48 -22.23 6.30
C GLY A 220 -33.48 -22.75 5.25
N ASP A 221 -34.70 -22.21 5.22
CA ASP A 221 -35.71 -22.50 4.19
C ASP A 221 -35.85 -21.33 3.19
N PRO A 222 -34.99 -21.26 2.16
CA PRO A 222 -35.03 -20.17 1.18
C PRO A 222 -36.24 -20.26 0.24
N HIS A 223 -36.90 -21.42 0.13
CA HIS A 223 -38.06 -21.58 -0.75
C HIS A 223 -39.27 -20.86 -0.17
N GLU A 224 -39.62 -21.15 1.09
CA GLU A 224 -40.74 -20.50 1.72
C GLU A 224 -40.46 -19.01 1.99
N ALA A 225 -39.23 -18.66 2.36
CA ALA A 225 -38.82 -17.26 2.50
C ALA A 225 -39.05 -16.48 1.20
N TYR A 226 -38.67 -17.03 0.04
CA TYR A 226 -38.90 -16.39 -1.26
C TYR A 226 -40.39 -16.12 -1.52
N ASP A 227 -41.26 -17.10 -1.24
CA ASP A 227 -42.71 -16.95 -1.45
C ASP A 227 -43.31 -15.89 -0.52
N LEU A 228 -42.92 -15.89 0.75
CA LEU A 228 -43.38 -14.90 1.73
C LEU A 228 -42.87 -13.50 1.42
N TYR A 229 -41.60 -13.33 1.05
CA TYR A 229 -41.10 -12.03 0.60
C TYR A 229 -41.76 -11.57 -0.69
N THR A 230 -42.06 -12.49 -1.62
CA THR A 230 -42.82 -12.15 -2.83
C THR A 230 -44.21 -11.64 -2.46
N ARG A 231 -44.92 -12.30 -1.53
CA ARG A 231 -46.18 -11.78 -0.97
C ARG A 231 -45.98 -10.40 -0.34
N ARG A 232 -44.95 -10.22 0.50
CA ARG A 232 -44.68 -8.95 1.18
C ARG A 232 -44.49 -7.79 0.22
N THR A 233 -43.78 -7.99 -0.90
CA THR A 233 -43.57 -6.94 -1.91
C THR A 233 -44.87 -6.46 -2.58
N GLN A 234 -45.92 -7.27 -2.55
CA GLN A 234 -47.22 -6.97 -3.17
C GLN A 234 -48.21 -6.30 -2.21
N MET A 235 -47.92 -6.26 -0.91
CA MET A 235 -48.83 -5.75 0.13
C MET A 235 -48.78 -4.22 0.32
N GLY A 236 -47.87 -3.50 -0.35
CA GLY A 236 -47.68 -2.07 -0.15
C GLY A 236 -47.16 -1.72 1.26
N GLY A 237 -47.45 -0.51 1.75
CA GLY A 237 -47.03 -0.06 3.09
C GLY A 237 -45.63 0.56 3.11
N TRP A 238 -44.85 0.26 4.16
CA TRP A 238 -43.55 0.91 4.37
C TRP A 238 -42.51 0.48 3.31
N ASN A 239 -42.05 1.47 2.53
CA ASN A 239 -41.20 1.23 1.36
C ASN A 239 -39.85 0.56 1.68
N GLU A 240 -39.29 0.74 2.88
CA GLU A 240 -38.01 0.13 3.24
C GLU A 240 -38.12 -1.38 3.50
N GLU A 241 -39.23 -1.84 4.08
CA GLU A 241 -39.53 -3.28 4.19
C GLU A 241 -39.78 -3.89 2.80
N ILE A 242 -40.42 -3.16 1.88
CA ILE A 242 -40.61 -3.61 0.49
C ILE A 242 -39.26 -3.76 -0.20
N PHE A 243 -38.39 -2.74 -0.12
CA PHE A 243 -37.02 -2.81 -0.63
C PHE A 243 -36.27 -4.02 -0.06
N TYR A 244 -36.25 -4.16 1.27
CA TYR A 244 -35.53 -5.25 1.93
C TYR A 244 -36.11 -6.61 1.54
N SER A 245 -37.43 -6.72 1.34
CA SER A 245 -38.07 -7.93 0.82
C SER A 245 -37.58 -8.28 -0.60
N HIS A 246 -37.45 -7.30 -1.50
CA HIS A 246 -36.86 -7.54 -2.82
C HIS A 246 -35.39 -8.00 -2.71
N MET A 247 -34.60 -7.36 -1.84
CA MET A 247 -33.22 -7.76 -1.57
C MET A 247 -33.13 -9.22 -1.09
N GLN A 248 -34.00 -9.61 -0.15
CA GLN A 248 -34.03 -10.95 0.41
C GLN A 248 -34.56 -12.00 -0.60
N ARG A 249 -35.48 -11.63 -1.51
CA ARG A 249 -35.87 -12.49 -2.65
C ARG A 249 -34.67 -12.86 -3.50
N ALA A 250 -33.80 -11.89 -3.83
CA ALA A 250 -32.60 -12.13 -4.62
C ALA A 250 -31.63 -13.08 -3.89
N ARG A 251 -31.39 -12.87 -2.59
CA ARG A 251 -30.56 -13.74 -1.75
C ARG A 251 -31.13 -15.16 -1.61
N ALA A 252 -32.45 -15.30 -1.47
CA ALA A 252 -33.12 -16.59 -1.45
C ALA A 252 -32.92 -17.34 -2.78
N LEU A 253 -33.08 -16.65 -3.91
CA LEU A 253 -32.81 -17.21 -5.25
C LEU A 253 -31.36 -17.68 -5.42
N GLN A 254 -30.38 -16.97 -4.85
CA GLN A 254 -28.98 -17.41 -4.82
C GLN A 254 -28.78 -18.67 -3.97
N ARG A 255 -29.35 -18.72 -2.75
CA ARG A 255 -29.25 -19.90 -1.86
C ARG A 255 -29.89 -21.15 -2.48
N MET A 256 -30.94 -20.98 -3.27
CA MET A 256 -31.57 -22.06 -4.03
C MET A 256 -30.75 -22.50 -5.26
N GLY A 257 -29.63 -21.84 -5.59
CA GLY A 257 -28.80 -22.17 -6.75
C GLY A 257 -29.50 -21.92 -8.09
N THR A 258 -30.40 -20.93 -8.16
CA THR A 258 -31.12 -20.59 -9.40
C THR A 258 -30.20 -19.87 -10.42
N SER A 259 -30.66 -19.74 -11.67
CA SER A 259 -29.88 -19.06 -12.70
C SER A 259 -29.61 -17.60 -12.37
N TRP A 260 -28.42 -17.12 -12.76
CA TRP A 260 -28.02 -15.74 -12.48
C TRP A 260 -29.01 -14.71 -13.04
N ASP A 261 -29.59 -14.91 -14.23
CA ASP A 261 -30.58 -13.97 -14.80
C ASP A 261 -31.77 -13.71 -13.86
N ARG A 262 -32.24 -14.74 -13.16
CA ARG A 262 -33.35 -14.61 -12.20
C ARG A 262 -32.92 -13.85 -10.94
N VAL A 263 -31.71 -14.15 -10.46
CA VAL A 263 -31.12 -13.47 -9.30
C VAL A 263 -30.87 -11.99 -9.62
N LEU A 264 -30.23 -11.70 -10.76
CA LEU A 264 -29.96 -10.36 -11.27
C LEU A 264 -31.25 -9.56 -11.40
N THR A 265 -32.31 -10.14 -11.99
CA THR A 265 -33.62 -9.48 -12.08
C THR A 265 -34.15 -9.11 -10.70
N ALA A 266 -34.06 -10.00 -9.71
CA ALA A 266 -34.52 -9.70 -8.35
C ALA A 266 -33.67 -8.62 -7.64
N TYR A 267 -32.36 -8.58 -7.87
CA TYR A 267 -31.51 -7.48 -7.37
C TYR A 267 -31.85 -6.15 -8.04
N LEU A 268 -32.10 -6.15 -9.36
CA LEU A 268 -32.53 -4.96 -10.09
C LEU A 268 -33.93 -4.48 -9.66
N ASP A 269 -34.86 -5.39 -9.34
CA ASP A 269 -36.15 -5.04 -8.74
C ASP A 269 -35.96 -4.31 -7.40
N ALA A 270 -35.04 -4.80 -6.55
CA ALA A 270 -34.69 -4.15 -5.29
C ALA A 270 -34.15 -2.73 -5.53
N TRP A 271 -33.15 -2.60 -6.41
CA TRP A 271 -32.56 -1.31 -6.73
C TRP A 271 -33.57 -0.32 -7.34
N ASN A 272 -34.40 -0.76 -8.28
CA ASN A 272 -35.44 0.08 -8.89
C ASN A 272 -36.48 0.58 -7.87
N THR A 273 -36.73 -0.19 -6.81
CA THR A 273 -37.63 0.21 -5.72
C THR A 273 -37.03 1.30 -4.84
N ARG A 274 -35.71 1.29 -4.63
CA ARG A 274 -35.01 2.29 -3.81
C ARG A 274 -33.60 2.58 -4.35
N PRO A 275 -33.46 3.44 -5.38
CA PRO A 275 -32.17 3.66 -6.06
C PRO A 275 -31.09 4.37 -5.23
N THR A 276 -31.41 4.80 -4.01
CA THR A 276 -30.47 5.35 -3.02
C THR A 276 -29.72 4.25 -2.24
N ARG A 277 -30.13 2.98 -2.38
CA ARG A 277 -29.55 1.84 -1.68
C ARG A 277 -28.64 1.05 -2.60
N VAL A 278 -27.36 0.95 -2.24
CA VAL A 278 -26.30 0.39 -3.10
C VAL A 278 -26.13 -1.11 -2.95
N GLU A 279 -26.71 -1.72 -1.91
CA GLU A 279 -26.52 -3.14 -1.61
C GLU A 279 -26.79 -4.08 -2.79
N PRO A 280 -27.86 -3.89 -3.59
CA PRO A 280 -28.09 -4.74 -4.76
C PRO A 280 -26.97 -4.60 -5.80
N LEU A 281 -26.46 -3.38 -6.03
CA LEU A 281 -25.40 -3.12 -7.00
C LEU A 281 -24.06 -3.74 -6.55
N VAL A 282 -23.76 -3.68 -5.26
CA VAL A 282 -22.56 -4.31 -4.68
C VAL A 282 -22.63 -5.83 -4.82
N GLU A 283 -23.78 -6.46 -4.56
CA GLU A 283 -23.93 -7.92 -4.75
C GLU A 283 -23.83 -8.32 -6.23
N ILE A 284 -24.37 -7.50 -7.15
CA ILE A 284 -24.23 -7.71 -8.59
C ILE A 284 -22.76 -7.60 -9.01
N ALA A 285 -22.05 -6.55 -8.56
CA ALA A 285 -20.63 -6.37 -8.86
C ALA A 285 -19.79 -7.54 -8.34
N ARG A 286 -20.05 -7.98 -7.11
CA ARG A 286 -19.40 -9.13 -6.48
C ARG A 286 -19.62 -10.43 -7.26
N HIS A 287 -20.83 -10.66 -7.78
CA HIS A 287 -21.09 -11.80 -8.64
C HIS A 287 -20.21 -11.75 -9.90
N TYR A 288 -20.25 -10.65 -10.64
CA TYR A 288 -19.46 -10.53 -11.87
C TYR A 288 -17.96 -10.57 -11.61
N ARG A 289 -17.49 -10.07 -10.46
CA ARG A 289 -16.11 -10.26 -10.01
C ARG A 289 -15.80 -11.75 -9.83
N SER A 290 -16.67 -12.50 -9.16
CA SER A 290 -16.48 -13.94 -8.92
C SER A 290 -16.49 -14.79 -10.19
N THR A 291 -17.16 -14.31 -11.26
CA THR A 291 -17.16 -14.94 -12.59
C THR A 291 -16.11 -14.37 -13.55
N SER A 292 -15.25 -13.46 -13.07
CA SER A 292 -14.21 -12.78 -13.86
C SER A 292 -14.75 -11.94 -15.04
N GLU A 293 -15.99 -11.47 -14.94
CA GLU A 293 -16.63 -10.55 -15.89
C GLU A 293 -16.36 -9.09 -15.48
N TRP A 294 -15.08 -8.70 -15.55
CA TRP A 294 -14.55 -7.47 -14.93
C TRP A 294 -15.21 -6.18 -15.40
N GLN A 295 -15.59 -6.07 -16.69
CA GLN A 295 -16.27 -4.88 -17.22
C GLN A 295 -17.66 -4.70 -16.59
N LEU A 296 -18.40 -5.79 -16.36
CA LEU A 296 -19.70 -5.71 -15.70
C LEU A 296 -19.53 -5.46 -14.20
N ALA A 297 -18.56 -6.11 -13.55
CA ALA A 297 -18.22 -5.83 -12.16
C ALA A 297 -17.92 -4.34 -11.94
N HIS A 298 -17.09 -3.75 -12.82
CA HIS A 298 -16.76 -2.32 -12.79
C HIS A 298 -17.99 -1.45 -13.01
N LEU A 299 -18.84 -1.74 -14.01
CA LEU A 299 -20.04 -0.96 -14.31
C LEU A 299 -20.96 -0.81 -13.08
N PHE A 300 -21.24 -1.91 -12.38
CA PHE A 300 -22.11 -1.89 -11.21
C PHE A 300 -21.43 -1.28 -9.98
N ALA A 301 -20.14 -1.58 -9.75
CA ALA A 301 -19.39 -1.03 -8.62
C ALA A 301 -19.15 0.49 -8.75
N ALA A 302 -18.88 0.98 -9.96
CA ALA A 302 -18.76 2.40 -10.25
C ALA A 302 -20.07 3.13 -9.94
N ARG A 303 -21.21 2.59 -10.42
CA ARG A 303 -22.51 3.18 -10.10
C ARG A 303 -22.83 3.16 -8.61
N ALA A 304 -22.45 2.08 -7.90
CA ALA A 304 -22.62 1.99 -6.45
C ALA A 304 -21.79 3.03 -5.69
N THR A 305 -20.55 3.29 -6.14
CA THR A 305 -19.63 4.24 -5.51
C THR A 305 -20.10 5.70 -5.65
N ASP A 306 -20.87 6.01 -6.69
CA ASP A 306 -21.39 7.36 -6.97
C ASP A 306 -22.70 7.70 -6.23
N ILE A 307 -23.19 6.80 -5.36
CA ILE A 307 -24.44 6.98 -4.61
C ILE A 307 -24.12 7.29 -3.14
N ASP A 308 -24.57 8.45 -2.68
CA ASP A 308 -24.41 8.90 -1.29
C ASP A 308 -25.09 7.95 -0.29
N PHE A 309 -24.59 7.97 0.96
CA PHE A 309 -25.19 7.22 2.05
C PHE A 309 -26.64 7.68 2.29
N PRO A 310 -27.63 6.76 2.42
CA PRO A 310 -29.04 7.09 2.51
C PRO A 310 -29.40 7.48 3.95
N ASP A 311 -28.98 8.67 4.38
CA ASP A 311 -29.21 9.12 5.75
C ASP A 311 -30.68 9.04 6.16
N GLY A 312 -31.65 9.20 5.25
CA GLY A 312 -33.08 9.12 5.57
C GLY A 312 -33.62 7.72 5.88
N ASP A 313 -32.90 6.65 5.55
CA ASP A 313 -33.35 5.27 5.77
C ASP A 313 -33.22 4.86 7.24
N LEU A 314 -34.19 4.09 7.73
CA LEU A 314 -34.26 3.59 9.10
C LEU A 314 -34.01 2.08 9.19
N LEU A 315 -34.31 1.32 8.14
CA LEU A 315 -34.32 -0.14 8.16
C LEU A 315 -33.12 -0.74 7.40
N PHE A 316 -32.27 -1.42 8.15
CA PHE A 316 -31.32 -2.45 7.68
C PHE A 316 -30.41 -1.99 6.55
N VAL A 317 -29.78 -0.82 6.70
CA VAL A 317 -28.81 -0.26 5.75
C VAL A 317 -27.45 -0.92 5.95
N SER A 318 -26.89 -1.50 4.88
CA SER A 318 -25.48 -1.91 4.90
C SER A 318 -24.60 -0.68 4.73
N ALA A 319 -24.18 -0.10 5.84
CA ALA A 319 -23.25 1.02 5.83
C ALA A 319 -21.91 0.61 5.21
N ASP A 320 -21.46 -0.63 5.42
CA ASP A 320 -20.25 -1.15 4.77
C ASP A 320 -20.32 -1.13 3.24
N ALA A 321 -21.52 -1.36 2.67
CA ALA A 321 -21.72 -1.30 1.23
C ALA A 321 -21.38 0.08 0.65
N HIS A 322 -21.73 1.14 1.37
CA HIS A 322 -21.43 2.53 1.00
C HIS A 322 -20.03 2.97 1.43
N ASN A 323 -19.61 2.60 2.64
CA ASN A 323 -18.39 3.09 3.26
C ASN A 323 -17.13 2.55 2.57
N TRP A 324 -17.13 1.28 2.14
CA TRP A 324 -15.92 0.70 1.57
C TRP A 324 -16.15 -0.39 0.51
N GLN A 325 -17.19 -1.23 0.61
CA GLN A 325 -17.30 -2.41 -0.25
C GLN A 325 -17.52 -2.04 -1.73
N ALA A 326 -18.31 -1.00 -2.02
CA ALA A 326 -18.50 -0.54 -3.40
C ALA A 326 -17.19 -0.08 -4.04
N ALA A 327 -16.39 0.71 -3.32
CA ALA A 327 -15.10 1.21 -3.79
C ALA A 327 -14.05 0.08 -3.91
N ASP A 328 -14.09 -0.92 -3.02
CA ASP A 328 -13.22 -2.10 -3.08
C ASP A 328 -13.56 -3.00 -4.29
N GLU A 329 -14.85 -3.24 -4.56
CA GLU A 329 -15.28 -3.94 -5.78
C GLU A 329 -14.89 -3.16 -7.04
N ARG A 330 -14.98 -1.82 -7.01
CA ARG A 330 -14.57 -0.94 -8.11
C ARG A 330 -13.06 -1.00 -8.34
N SER A 331 -12.25 -0.95 -7.28
CA SER A 331 -10.79 -0.95 -7.38
C SER A 331 -10.27 -2.27 -7.95
N MET A 332 -10.83 -3.41 -7.51
CA MET A 332 -10.48 -4.72 -8.05
C MET A 332 -10.87 -4.83 -9.52
N ALA A 333 -12.10 -4.43 -9.88
CA ALA A 333 -12.55 -4.51 -11.26
C ALA A 333 -11.74 -3.59 -12.19
N ALA A 334 -11.42 -2.37 -11.73
CA ALA A 334 -10.59 -1.40 -12.46
C ALA A 334 -9.20 -1.97 -12.80
N TYR A 335 -8.56 -2.68 -11.86
CA TYR A 335 -7.27 -3.33 -12.10
C TYR A 335 -7.34 -4.34 -13.25
N TYR A 336 -8.31 -5.26 -13.21
CA TYR A 336 -8.42 -6.33 -14.21
C TYR A 336 -8.88 -5.88 -15.59
N ILE A 337 -9.45 -4.69 -15.73
CA ILE A 337 -9.73 -4.06 -17.04
C ILE A 337 -8.59 -3.17 -17.54
N GLY A 338 -7.48 -3.08 -16.81
CA GLY A 338 -6.30 -2.28 -17.17
C GLY A 338 -6.38 -0.80 -16.77
N ASN A 339 -7.35 -0.41 -15.95
CA ASN A 339 -7.44 0.95 -15.40
C ASN A 339 -6.70 1.03 -14.06
N TYR A 340 -5.37 0.94 -14.12
CA TYR A 340 -4.51 0.88 -12.95
C TYR A 340 -4.55 2.16 -12.10
N GLN A 341 -4.69 3.34 -12.73
CA GLN A 341 -4.78 4.61 -12.01
C GLN A 341 -6.05 4.67 -11.16
N GLU A 342 -7.21 4.32 -11.74
CA GLU A 342 -8.46 4.28 -10.97
C GLU A 342 -8.39 3.28 -9.82
N SER A 343 -7.80 2.09 -10.06
CA SER A 343 -7.62 1.10 -9.00
C SER A 343 -6.77 1.65 -7.85
N PHE A 344 -5.63 2.27 -8.18
CA PHE A 344 -4.74 2.90 -7.22
C PHE A 344 -5.42 4.01 -6.43
N ASP A 345 -6.16 4.89 -7.10
CA ASP A 345 -6.87 6.02 -6.47
C ASP A 345 -7.96 5.53 -5.51
N GLN A 346 -8.76 4.54 -5.91
CA GLN A 346 -9.81 3.97 -5.05
C GLN A 346 -9.21 3.28 -3.82
N CYS A 347 -8.16 2.47 -3.98
CA CYS A 347 -7.49 1.86 -2.84
C CYS A 347 -6.83 2.91 -1.93
N THR A 348 -6.24 3.97 -2.48
CA THR A 348 -5.66 5.07 -1.70
C THR A 348 -6.74 5.80 -0.90
N LYS A 349 -7.88 6.10 -1.52
CA LYS A 349 -9.04 6.69 -0.83
C LYS A 349 -9.52 5.79 0.33
N LEU A 350 -9.64 4.50 0.09
CA LEU A 350 -10.03 3.52 1.11
C LEU A 350 -9.04 3.48 2.28
N LEU A 351 -7.72 3.50 2.01
CA LEU A 351 -6.70 3.50 3.05
C LEU A 351 -6.69 4.78 3.86
N ASN A 352 -7.12 5.91 3.29
CA ASN A 352 -7.23 7.19 3.99
C ASN A 352 -8.56 7.37 4.75
N ASP A 353 -9.52 6.45 4.59
CA ASP A 353 -10.82 6.50 5.28
C ASP A 353 -10.80 5.64 6.56
N SER A 354 -11.10 6.26 7.69
CA SER A 354 -11.25 5.60 9.00
C SER A 354 -12.36 4.55 9.06
N LYS A 355 -13.29 4.56 8.08
CA LYS A 355 -14.40 3.61 7.99
C LYS A 355 -14.00 2.28 7.33
N LEU A 356 -12.80 2.17 6.76
CA LEU A 356 -12.27 0.89 6.28
C LEU A 356 -11.92 0.00 7.49
N PRO A 357 -12.49 -1.21 7.62
CA PRO A 357 -12.16 -2.10 8.72
C PRO A 357 -10.66 -2.44 8.78
N LEU A 358 -10.09 -2.43 9.99
CA LEU A 358 -8.64 -2.61 10.19
C LEU A 358 -8.12 -3.94 9.62
N ASP A 359 -8.93 -5.00 9.66
CA ASP A 359 -8.61 -6.33 9.13
C ASP A 359 -8.58 -6.38 7.60
N GLN A 360 -9.18 -5.40 6.92
CA GLN A 360 -9.19 -5.30 5.46
C GLN A 360 -8.01 -4.48 4.92
N ARG A 361 -7.36 -3.66 5.76
CA ARG A 361 -6.34 -2.69 5.32
C ARG A 361 -5.15 -3.32 4.62
N ASP A 362 -4.58 -4.38 5.17
CA ASP A 362 -3.41 -5.05 4.59
C ASP A 362 -3.72 -5.61 3.18
N ARG A 363 -4.92 -6.13 2.97
CA ARG A 363 -5.40 -6.58 1.65
C ARG A 363 -5.55 -5.41 0.68
N VAL A 364 -6.17 -4.31 1.10
CA VAL A 364 -6.37 -3.11 0.26
C VAL A 364 -5.03 -2.47 -0.09
N LEU A 365 -4.08 -2.43 0.85
CA LEU A 365 -2.71 -1.98 0.63
C LEU A 365 -2.01 -2.82 -0.43
N SER A 366 -2.06 -4.15 -0.31
CA SER A 366 -1.51 -5.05 -1.33
C SER A 366 -2.17 -4.84 -2.70
N ASN A 367 -3.50 -4.64 -2.75
CA ASN A 367 -4.23 -4.38 -3.99
C ASN A 367 -3.78 -3.07 -4.65
N ARG A 368 -3.62 -2.00 -3.87
CA ARG A 368 -3.09 -0.72 -4.34
C ARG A 368 -1.72 -0.90 -4.99
N ASP A 369 -0.83 -1.61 -4.29
CA ASP A 369 0.59 -1.68 -4.67
C ASP A 369 0.83 -2.60 -5.89
N PHE A 370 -0.10 -3.51 -6.22
CA PHE A 370 -0.08 -4.22 -7.51
C PHE A 370 -0.18 -3.29 -8.73
N CYS A 371 -0.70 -2.08 -8.57
CA CYS A 371 -0.79 -1.10 -9.65
C CYS A 371 0.57 -0.46 -9.97
N LEU A 372 1.51 -0.44 -9.03
CA LEU A 372 2.74 0.36 -9.12
C LEU A 372 3.65 0.02 -10.30
N PRO A 373 3.88 -1.24 -10.68
CA PRO A 373 4.68 -1.56 -11.86
C PRO A 373 4.12 -0.94 -13.16
N TYR A 374 2.81 -0.68 -13.21
CA TYR A 374 2.13 -0.07 -14.36
C TYR A 374 2.16 1.46 -14.30
N LEU A 375 2.08 2.04 -13.10
CA LEU A 375 2.04 3.49 -12.90
C LEU A 375 3.43 4.15 -12.89
N LEU A 376 4.44 3.47 -12.34
CA LEU A 376 5.82 3.98 -12.27
C LEU A 376 6.56 3.92 -13.62
N ALA A 377 5.94 3.31 -14.64
CA ALA A 377 6.45 3.28 -16.00
C ALA A 377 6.09 4.55 -16.81
N GLU A 378 5.22 5.42 -16.29
CA GLU A 378 4.79 6.64 -16.99
C GLU A 378 5.81 7.79 -16.91
N GLU A 379 5.67 8.76 -17.82
CA GLU A 379 6.58 9.90 -17.98
C GLU A 379 6.81 10.66 -16.67
N ARG A 380 8.09 10.94 -16.38
CA ARG A 380 8.55 11.65 -15.18
C ARG A 380 8.34 13.16 -15.34
N ILE A 381 7.12 13.63 -15.09
CA ILE A 381 6.75 15.04 -15.24
C ILE A 381 7.26 15.88 -14.07
N ARG A 382 8.03 16.93 -14.35
CA ARG A 382 8.49 17.90 -13.33
C ARG A 382 7.32 18.75 -12.81
N PRO A 383 7.14 18.91 -11.48
CA PRO A 383 6.05 19.72 -10.90
C PRO A 383 6.35 21.23 -10.94
N LEU A 384 6.37 21.80 -12.14
CA LEU A 384 6.76 23.20 -12.37
C LEU A 384 5.87 24.22 -11.63
N ASP A 385 4.58 23.94 -11.52
CA ASP A 385 3.61 24.79 -10.82
C ASP A 385 3.87 24.84 -9.31
N VAL A 386 4.15 23.68 -8.70
CA VAL A 386 4.50 23.59 -7.27
C VAL A 386 5.83 24.29 -7.00
N ILE A 387 6.85 24.06 -7.83
CA ILE A 387 8.15 24.72 -7.71
C ILE A 387 8.01 26.23 -7.81
N ALA A 388 7.26 26.74 -8.79
CA ALA A 388 7.03 28.18 -8.96
C ALA A 388 6.32 28.78 -7.74
N ARG A 389 5.26 28.12 -7.24
CA ARG A 389 4.52 28.55 -6.05
C ARG A 389 5.40 28.61 -4.80
N LEU A 390 6.21 27.58 -4.56
CA LEU A 390 7.14 27.55 -3.43
C LEU A 390 8.20 28.64 -3.57
N THR A 391 8.76 28.82 -4.77
CA THR A 391 9.75 29.88 -5.04
C THR A 391 9.21 31.26 -4.68
N GLU A 392 8.00 31.60 -5.14
CA GLU A 392 7.34 32.87 -4.81
C GLU A 392 7.12 33.01 -3.30
N ARG A 393 6.61 31.96 -2.64
CA ARG A 393 6.39 31.97 -1.19
C ARG A 393 7.68 32.24 -0.41
N PHE A 394 8.78 31.63 -0.83
CA PHE A 394 10.06 31.70 -0.11
C PHE A 394 10.92 32.93 -0.47
N GLU A 395 10.41 33.85 -1.31
CA GLU A 395 10.96 35.21 -1.40
C GLU A 395 10.84 35.98 -0.07
N SER A 396 9.91 35.57 0.81
CA SER A 396 9.74 36.09 2.17
C SER A 396 9.56 34.94 3.17
N PRO A 397 10.66 34.32 3.66
CA PRO A 397 10.63 33.15 4.53
C PRO A 397 9.91 33.38 5.86
N ALA A 398 9.39 32.30 6.45
CA ALA A 398 8.79 32.35 7.78
C ALA A 398 9.83 32.76 8.85
N VAL A 399 9.45 33.68 9.74
CA VAL A 399 10.34 34.17 10.82
C VAL A 399 10.52 33.12 11.93
N ASP A 400 9.50 32.29 12.16
CA ASP A 400 9.51 31.21 13.15
C ASP A 400 8.87 29.96 12.51
N PRO A 401 9.66 29.13 11.80
CA PRO A 401 9.12 28.00 11.05
C PRO A 401 8.57 26.92 11.99
N ASN A 402 7.37 26.43 11.73
CA ASN A 402 6.80 25.30 12.49
C ASN A 402 7.36 23.96 11.98
N VAL A 403 7.58 23.85 10.66
CA VAL A 403 8.14 22.66 10.00
C VAL A 403 9.33 23.05 9.13
N THR A 404 10.49 22.43 9.38
CA THR A 404 11.66 22.52 8.49
C THR A 404 11.88 21.19 7.79
N LEU A 405 11.91 21.20 6.46
CA LEU A 405 12.37 20.06 5.67
C LEU A 405 13.87 20.16 5.44
N THR A 406 14.55 19.03 5.60
CA THR A 406 15.96 18.88 5.27
C THR A 406 16.17 17.70 4.33
N ILE A 407 17.15 17.81 3.44
CA ILE A 407 17.59 16.71 2.59
C ILE A 407 19.12 16.66 2.51
N THR A 408 19.69 15.46 2.62
CA THR A 408 21.12 15.20 2.40
C THR A 408 21.35 14.67 0.99
N THR A 409 22.37 15.19 0.30
CA THR A 409 22.76 14.68 -1.03
C THR A 409 24.28 14.63 -1.19
N CYS A 410 24.75 13.69 -2.02
CA CYS A 410 26.17 13.56 -2.33
C CYS A 410 26.40 12.89 -3.68
N ARG A 411 26.81 13.68 -4.70
CA ARG A 411 27.26 13.19 -6.02
C ARG A 411 26.26 12.32 -6.78
N ARG A 412 24.97 12.42 -6.45
CA ARG A 412 23.86 11.64 -7.03
C ARG A 412 22.70 12.55 -7.43
N ARG A 413 23.01 13.61 -8.20
CA ARG A 413 22.03 14.63 -8.60
C ARG A 413 20.80 14.01 -9.29
N ASP A 414 20.99 12.96 -10.08
CA ASP A 414 19.90 12.26 -10.76
C ASP A 414 18.90 11.64 -9.76
N LEU A 415 19.39 11.03 -8.67
CA LEU A 415 18.54 10.52 -7.61
C LEU A 415 17.90 11.66 -6.83
N PHE A 416 18.67 12.71 -6.50
CA PHE A 416 18.15 13.90 -5.82
C PHE A 416 16.98 14.52 -6.60
N ASP A 417 17.14 14.72 -7.91
CA ASP A 417 16.10 15.30 -8.75
C ASP A 417 14.84 14.41 -8.76
N ARG A 418 15.00 13.08 -8.81
CA ARG A 418 13.87 12.14 -8.78
C ARG A 418 13.15 12.15 -7.43
N SER A 419 13.91 12.10 -6.35
CA SER A 419 13.36 12.12 -4.99
C SER A 419 12.59 13.41 -4.75
N MET A 420 13.13 14.54 -5.20
CA MET A 420 12.52 15.83 -4.95
C MET A 420 11.29 16.11 -5.82
N ASP A 421 11.36 15.83 -7.13
CA ASP A 421 10.21 15.95 -8.01
C ASP A 421 9.05 15.05 -7.55
N SER A 422 9.35 13.80 -7.18
CA SER A 422 8.33 12.86 -6.76
C SER A 422 7.69 13.24 -5.43
N PHE A 423 8.46 13.73 -4.47
CA PHE A 423 7.93 14.25 -3.21
C PHE A 423 6.99 15.45 -3.45
N LEU A 424 7.41 16.43 -4.27
CA LEU A 424 6.61 17.62 -4.57
C LEU A 424 5.30 17.29 -5.30
N ARG A 425 5.25 16.21 -6.11
CA ARG A 425 4.02 15.73 -6.74
C ARG A 425 3.04 15.09 -5.76
N ASN A 426 3.57 14.37 -4.76
CA ASN A 426 2.75 13.51 -3.91
C ASN A 426 2.43 14.13 -2.53
N CYS A 427 3.21 15.11 -2.06
CA CYS A 427 2.92 15.79 -0.81
C CYS A 427 1.79 16.80 -0.98
N THR A 428 0.57 16.38 -0.66
CA THR A 428 -0.65 17.19 -0.83
C THR A 428 -0.70 18.38 0.12
N ASP A 429 0.04 18.32 1.22
CA ASP A 429 0.21 19.38 2.21
C ASP A 429 1.63 19.97 2.21
N VAL A 430 2.29 20.02 1.04
CA VAL A 430 3.64 20.61 0.89
C VAL A 430 3.73 22.06 1.38
N ASP A 431 2.60 22.79 1.36
CA ASP A 431 2.54 24.15 1.88
C ASP A 431 2.58 24.21 3.42
N ALA A 432 2.48 23.08 4.13
CA ALA A 432 2.71 23.03 5.58
C ALA A 432 4.21 23.12 5.96
N ILE A 433 5.11 23.06 4.98
CA ILE A 433 6.56 23.20 5.20
C ILE A 433 6.95 24.67 5.14
N ASP A 434 7.59 25.16 6.20
CA ASP A 434 7.92 26.59 6.40
C ASP A 434 9.37 26.94 6.14
N ARG A 435 10.25 25.95 5.95
CA ARG A 435 11.68 26.14 5.65
C ARG A 435 12.25 24.89 4.96
N TRP A 436 13.16 25.09 4.02
CA TRP A 436 13.73 24.03 3.20
C TRP A 436 15.25 24.14 3.19
N ILE A 437 15.95 23.08 3.62
CA ILE A 437 17.42 23.06 3.70
C ILE A 437 17.95 21.85 2.93
N CYS A 438 18.87 22.07 1.99
CA CYS A 438 19.59 20.99 1.33
C CYS A 438 21.07 21.05 1.73
N ILE A 439 21.59 19.97 2.32
CA ILE A 439 23.00 19.86 2.64
C ILE A 439 23.70 18.92 1.64
N ASP A 440 24.63 19.49 0.88
CA ASP A 440 25.40 18.76 -0.12
C ASP A 440 26.78 18.40 0.42
N ASP A 441 27.11 17.11 0.35
CA ASP A 441 28.37 16.54 0.85
C ASP A 441 29.39 16.26 -0.27
N GLY A 442 29.61 17.24 -1.15
CA GLY A 442 30.73 17.20 -2.10
C GLY A 442 30.36 16.84 -3.54
N SER A 443 29.17 17.21 -4.00
CA SER A 443 28.82 17.21 -5.42
C SER A 443 29.65 18.21 -6.23
N SER A 444 29.66 18.06 -7.56
CA SER A 444 30.40 18.96 -8.45
C SER A 444 29.77 20.36 -8.47
N ASP A 445 30.56 21.40 -8.78
CA ASP A 445 30.03 22.77 -8.90
C ASP A 445 28.92 22.88 -9.97
N GLN A 446 28.99 22.05 -11.01
CA GLN A 446 27.95 21.96 -12.04
C GLN A 446 26.64 21.40 -11.46
N ASP A 447 26.72 20.33 -10.66
CA ASP A 447 25.55 19.74 -10.02
C ASP A 447 24.94 20.69 -8.99
N ARG A 448 25.78 21.37 -8.20
CA ARG A 448 25.35 22.38 -7.22
C ARG A 448 24.58 23.51 -7.89
N ALA A 449 25.13 24.07 -8.97
CA ALA A 449 24.47 25.12 -9.73
C ALA A 449 23.11 24.65 -10.29
N ALA A 450 23.07 23.43 -10.83
CA ALA A 450 21.84 22.89 -11.40
C ALA A 450 20.77 22.54 -10.36
N MET A 451 21.16 22.06 -9.17
CA MET A 451 20.23 21.86 -8.05
C MET A 451 19.64 23.19 -7.58
N ALA A 452 20.48 24.22 -7.42
CA ALA A 452 20.05 25.55 -7.00
C ALA A 452 19.14 26.24 -8.03
N GLU A 453 19.42 26.05 -9.33
CA GLU A 453 18.56 26.54 -10.41
C GLU A 453 17.21 25.84 -10.43
N ARG A 454 17.18 24.52 -10.21
CA ARG A 454 15.97 23.70 -10.29
C ARG A 454 15.04 23.90 -9.10
N TYR A 455 15.60 24.07 -7.90
CA TYR A 455 14.83 24.22 -6.66
C TYR A 455 15.27 25.47 -5.89
N PRO A 456 14.95 26.67 -6.39
CA PRO A 456 15.48 27.93 -5.86
C PRO A 456 14.92 28.30 -4.47
N PHE A 457 13.90 27.61 -3.98
CA PHE A 457 13.34 27.80 -2.64
C PHE A 457 14.15 27.10 -1.53
N PHE A 458 15.19 26.31 -1.86
CA PHE A 458 16.06 25.69 -0.86
C PHE A 458 17.14 26.65 -0.36
N GLU A 459 17.40 26.60 0.95
CA GLU A 459 18.64 27.05 1.57
C GLU A 459 19.70 25.95 1.39
N PHE A 460 20.69 26.18 0.53
CA PHE A 460 21.75 25.20 0.30
C PHE A 460 22.96 25.40 1.22
N ILE A 461 23.40 24.32 1.85
CA ILE A 461 24.63 24.22 2.63
C ILE A 461 25.64 23.39 1.82
N TRP A 462 26.62 24.07 1.21
CA TRP A 462 27.67 23.45 0.41
C TRP A 462 28.85 23.07 1.30
N LYS A 463 29.02 21.78 1.62
CA LYS A 463 30.17 21.34 2.41
C LYS A 463 31.45 21.34 1.57
N ASP A 464 32.55 21.69 2.22
CA ASP A 464 33.89 21.51 1.66
C ASP A 464 34.50 20.19 2.12
N ASN A 465 35.70 19.88 1.63
CA ASN A 465 36.42 18.65 2.00
C ASN A 465 36.75 18.56 3.50
N THR A 466 36.65 19.65 4.28
CA THR A 466 37.00 19.66 5.71
C THR A 466 35.85 19.24 6.61
N ASN A 467 34.61 19.30 6.12
CA ASN A 467 33.41 18.93 6.86
C ASN A 467 32.77 17.62 6.37
N LYS A 468 33.45 16.82 5.54
CA LYS A 468 32.89 15.62 4.91
C LYS A 468 32.30 14.59 5.88
N GLY A 469 31.35 13.82 5.36
CA GLY A 469 30.76 12.68 6.03
C GLY A 469 29.33 12.93 6.51
N HIS A 470 28.52 11.87 6.47
CA HIS A 470 27.09 11.93 6.76
C HIS A 470 26.78 12.37 8.20
N ALA A 471 27.48 11.82 9.20
CA ALA A 471 27.31 12.21 10.61
C ALA A 471 27.55 13.72 10.83
N ARG A 472 28.54 14.29 10.12
CA ARG A 472 28.82 15.72 10.18
C ARG A 472 27.73 16.55 9.51
N SER A 473 27.16 16.07 8.40
CA SER A 473 25.98 16.70 7.79
C SER A 473 24.81 16.75 8.76
N MET A 474 24.51 15.65 9.43
CA MET A 474 23.39 15.57 10.38
C MET A 474 23.61 16.46 11.63
N GLU A 475 24.85 16.58 12.12
CA GLU A 475 25.16 17.49 13.21
C GLU A 475 25.02 18.97 12.82
N ILE A 476 25.39 19.33 11.59
CA ILE A 476 25.13 20.69 11.06
C ILE A 476 23.62 20.93 11.01
N LEU A 477 22.84 20.01 10.43
CA LEU A 477 21.39 20.15 10.36
C LEU A 477 20.75 20.25 11.76
N ARG A 478 21.21 19.47 12.75
CA ARG A 478 20.73 19.54 14.13
C ARG A 478 20.93 20.92 14.76
N ALA A 479 22.02 21.61 14.40
CA ALA A 479 22.29 22.97 14.87
C ALA A 479 21.47 24.03 14.12
N GLU A 480 21.13 23.79 12.84
CA GLU A 480 20.40 24.71 11.97
C GLU A 480 18.87 24.64 12.14
N VAL A 481 18.32 23.46 12.47
CA VAL A 481 16.87 23.25 12.59
C VAL A 481 16.38 23.63 13.99
N SER A 482 15.61 24.71 14.06
CA SER A 482 14.98 25.20 15.29
C SER A 482 13.48 24.96 15.38
N SER A 483 12.84 24.57 14.27
CA SER A 483 11.39 24.33 14.21
C SER A 483 10.98 23.16 15.12
N PRO A 484 9.79 23.17 15.72
CA PRO A 484 9.30 22.06 16.55
C PRO A 484 9.31 20.70 15.84
N TYR A 485 9.02 20.72 14.53
CA TYR A 485 8.98 19.54 13.67
C TYR A 485 10.08 19.62 12.61
N TRP A 486 10.84 18.54 12.49
CA TRP A 486 11.96 18.41 11.55
C TRP A 486 11.69 17.24 10.60
N MET A 487 11.36 17.55 9.35
CA MET A 487 11.18 16.57 8.29
C MET A 487 12.52 16.28 7.61
N HIS A 488 12.92 15.01 7.51
CA HIS A 488 14.20 14.63 6.91
C HIS A 488 13.99 13.62 5.78
N LEU A 489 14.65 13.88 4.64
CA LEU A 489 14.67 13.03 3.46
C LEU A 489 16.12 12.68 3.08
N GLU A 490 16.31 11.53 2.46
CA GLU A 490 17.54 11.18 1.72
C GLU A 490 17.28 11.36 0.21
N ASP A 491 18.35 11.55 -0.57
CA ASP A 491 18.27 11.85 -2.00
C ASP A 491 17.93 10.65 -2.89
N ASP A 492 17.59 9.49 -2.34
CA ASP A 492 17.34 8.25 -3.09
C ASP A 492 16.00 7.56 -2.79
N TRP A 493 14.93 8.34 -2.55
CA TRP A 493 13.57 7.87 -2.32
C TRP A 493 12.54 8.49 -3.28
N GLU A 494 11.89 7.65 -4.09
CA GLU A 494 10.86 8.07 -5.04
C GLU A 494 9.45 7.88 -4.46
N PHE A 495 8.73 8.98 -4.27
CA PHE A 495 7.36 9.01 -3.75
C PHE A 495 6.34 8.70 -4.86
N PHE A 496 5.33 7.90 -4.53
CA PHE A 496 4.35 7.43 -5.53
C PHE A 496 2.89 7.53 -5.08
N ALA A 497 2.63 7.79 -3.79
CA ALA A 497 1.28 7.84 -3.24
C ALA A 497 0.94 9.25 -2.76
N PRO A 498 -0.09 9.91 -3.28
CA PRO A 498 -0.52 11.21 -2.75
C PRO A 498 -0.97 11.08 -1.28
N ASP A 499 -0.37 11.87 -0.38
CA ASP A 499 -0.72 11.88 1.05
C ASP A 499 -0.43 13.25 1.69
N SER A 500 -1.01 13.45 2.87
CA SER A 500 -0.77 14.57 3.77
C SER A 500 0.38 14.27 4.74
N TYR A 501 1.59 14.08 4.19
CA TYR A 501 2.76 13.58 4.93
C TYR A 501 3.09 14.40 6.18
N VAL A 502 2.94 15.72 6.12
CA VAL A 502 3.29 16.61 7.23
C VAL A 502 2.24 16.48 8.34
N SER A 503 0.98 16.71 8.00
CA SER A 503 -0.13 16.76 8.95
C SER A 503 -0.38 15.41 9.61
N ARG A 504 -0.30 14.32 8.83
CA ARG A 504 -0.44 12.95 9.34
C ARG A 504 0.68 12.59 10.31
N ALA A 505 1.93 12.92 9.98
CA ALA A 505 3.06 12.61 10.86
C ALA A 505 3.03 13.43 12.15
N ILE A 506 2.64 14.70 12.09
CA ILE A 506 2.45 15.54 13.29
C ILE A 506 1.34 14.98 14.18
N ALA A 507 0.20 14.58 13.61
CA ALA A 507 -0.90 13.99 14.37
C ALA A 507 -0.48 12.73 15.14
N ILE A 508 0.38 11.89 14.55
CA ILE A 508 0.93 10.70 15.22
C ILE A 508 1.92 11.10 16.32
N LEU A 509 2.81 12.08 16.07
CA LEU A 509 3.74 12.58 17.10
C LEU A 509 3.00 13.16 18.30
N GLU A 510 1.90 13.86 18.09
CA GLU A 510 1.09 14.48 19.15
C GLU A 510 0.23 13.48 19.93
N ASP A 511 -0.09 12.32 19.34
CA ASP A 511 -0.89 11.27 19.97
C ASP A 511 -0.16 10.56 21.12
N ASP A 512 1.15 10.35 20.99
CA ASP A 512 2.00 9.72 22.01
C ASP A 512 3.35 10.45 22.08
N LEU A 513 3.56 11.18 23.19
CA LEU A 513 4.77 11.97 23.41
C LEU A 513 6.06 11.13 23.51
N SER A 514 5.96 9.82 23.70
CA SER A 514 7.12 8.92 23.62
C SER A 514 7.60 8.70 22.19
N ILE A 515 6.80 9.03 21.18
CA ILE A 515 7.18 8.95 19.78
C ILE A 515 8.01 10.19 19.42
N GLY A 516 9.30 9.98 19.15
CA GLY A 516 10.21 11.03 18.72
C GLY A 516 10.42 11.08 17.20
N GLN A 517 9.95 10.05 16.47
CA GLN A 517 10.06 9.95 15.02
C GLN A 517 8.86 9.21 14.41
N VAL A 518 8.36 9.69 13.27
CA VAL A 518 7.37 9.02 12.42
C VAL A 518 7.93 8.84 11.01
N LEU A 519 8.16 7.60 10.59
CA LEU A 519 8.61 7.23 9.26
C LEU A 519 7.44 7.09 8.29
N PHE A 520 7.65 7.46 7.02
CA PHE A 520 6.55 7.47 6.03
C PHE A 520 6.25 6.11 5.40
N ASN A 521 7.13 5.12 5.56
CA ASN A 521 6.91 3.76 5.11
C ASN A 521 6.74 2.82 6.30
N ARG A 522 5.72 1.96 6.22
CA ARG A 522 5.48 0.86 7.15
C ARG A 522 6.75 0.03 7.40
N ASN A 523 7.08 -0.20 8.67
CA ASN A 523 8.07 -1.16 9.16
C ASN A 523 9.40 -1.17 8.38
N TYR A 524 9.89 0.02 8.02
CA TYR A 524 11.15 0.20 7.29
C TYR A 524 11.20 -0.37 5.85
N ALA A 525 10.04 -0.61 5.22
CA ALA A 525 9.97 -1.04 3.83
C ALA A 525 10.74 -0.09 2.89
N GLU A 526 11.57 -0.66 2.02
CA GLU A 526 12.31 0.03 0.96
C GLU A 526 11.65 -0.17 -0.41
N LEU A 527 10.90 -1.27 -0.57
CA LEU A 527 10.17 -1.60 -1.78
C LEU A 527 8.67 -1.73 -1.51
N ALA A 528 7.84 -1.43 -2.52
CA ALA A 528 6.40 -1.61 -2.40
C ALA A 528 5.98 -3.08 -2.18
N SER A 529 6.81 -4.04 -2.58
CA SER A 529 6.57 -5.47 -2.34
C SER A 529 6.74 -5.88 -0.87
N GLU A 530 7.29 -5.02 -0.01
CA GLU A 530 7.65 -5.32 1.38
C GLU A 530 6.54 -4.95 2.40
N TRP A 531 5.28 -5.00 1.98
CA TRP A 531 4.11 -4.64 2.80
C TRP A 531 3.93 -5.53 4.04
N ASP A 532 4.53 -6.72 4.07
CA ASP A 532 4.30 -7.76 5.08
C ASP A 532 5.43 -7.90 6.11
N ILE A 533 6.42 -6.98 6.13
CA ILE A 533 7.51 -7.00 7.13
C ILE A 533 6.91 -6.93 8.54
N PRO A 534 7.16 -7.92 9.42
CA PRO A 534 6.70 -7.89 10.81
C PRO A 534 7.59 -6.99 11.68
N GLY A 535 6.97 -6.20 12.57
CA GLY A 535 7.68 -5.42 13.60
C GLY A 535 7.06 -4.07 13.97
N GLY A 536 5.74 -3.92 13.81
CA GLY A 536 5.00 -2.73 14.21
C GLY A 536 3.60 -3.03 14.74
N GLU A 537 3.28 -2.50 15.91
CA GLU A 537 1.97 -2.60 16.58
C GLU A 537 1.00 -1.58 15.95
N LEU A 538 -0.13 -2.06 15.41
CA LEU A 538 -1.14 -1.18 14.81
C LEU A 538 -1.89 -0.40 15.91
N ARG A 539 -1.93 0.92 15.77
CA ARG A 539 -2.69 1.84 16.63
C ARG A 539 -3.48 2.82 15.77
N THR A 540 -4.38 3.57 16.40
CA THR A 540 -5.11 4.68 15.75
C THR A 540 -4.96 5.94 16.58
N THR A 541 -4.80 7.08 15.92
CA THR A 541 -4.73 8.37 16.61
C THR A 541 -6.03 8.64 17.36
N ALA A 542 -5.96 9.28 18.53
CA ALA A 542 -7.14 9.65 19.31
C ALA A 542 -8.08 10.56 18.48
N ARG A 543 -7.49 11.52 17.77
CA ARG A 543 -8.17 12.46 16.87
C ARG A 543 -8.09 11.97 15.42
N GLY A 544 -9.23 11.92 14.74
CA GLY A 544 -9.31 11.50 13.33
C GLY A 544 -9.16 9.99 13.08
N LYS A 545 -8.85 9.19 14.12
CA LYS A 545 -8.78 7.72 14.07
C LYS A 545 -7.88 7.19 12.94
N GLN A 546 -6.80 7.90 12.64
CA GLN A 546 -5.89 7.52 11.58
C GLN A 546 -4.98 6.37 12.04
N PRO A 547 -4.89 5.28 11.28
CA PRO A 547 -4.04 4.16 11.64
C PRO A 547 -2.55 4.45 11.40
N TYR A 548 -1.73 3.97 12.33
CA TYR A 548 -0.28 4.04 12.30
C TYR A 548 0.32 2.83 13.01
N ARG A 549 1.62 2.58 12.85
CA ARG A 549 2.30 1.46 13.50
C ARG A 549 3.39 1.95 14.43
N VAL A 550 3.37 1.51 15.68
CA VAL A 550 4.48 1.80 16.60
C VAL A 550 5.52 0.71 16.50
N HIS A 551 6.79 1.09 16.37
CA HIS A 551 7.90 0.15 16.24
C HIS A 551 7.96 -0.81 17.44
N ILE A 552 8.12 -2.09 17.14
CA ILE A 552 8.41 -3.14 18.11
C ILE A 552 9.88 -3.49 17.96
N HIS A 553 10.69 -3.00 18.90
CA HIS A 553 12.10 -3.34 18.98
C HIS A 553 12.33 -4.46 20.00
N ALA A 554 13.12 -5.47 19.61
CA ALA A 554 13.65 -6.46 20.51
C ALA A 554 15.13 -6.71 20.18
N GLU A 555 16.00 -6.54 21.18
CA GLU A 555 17.46 -6.67 21.00
C GLU A 555 17.84 -8.13 20.69
N PRO A 556 18.62 -8.39 19.64
CA PRO A 556 19.09 -9.73 19.30
C PRO A 556 19.79 -10.44 20.48
N GLY A 557 19.47 -11.72 20.67
CA GLY A 557 20.01 -12.53 21.77
C GLY A 557 19.29 -12.38 23.11
N THR A 558 18.21 -11.60 23.18
CA THR A 558 17.31 -11.54 24.35
C THR A 558 16.14 -12.53 24.23
N GLU A 559 15.55 -12.92 25.36
CA GLU A 559 14.35 -13.77 25.39
C GLU A 559 13.18 -13.15 24.62
N ALA A 560 13.02 -11.83 24.69
CA ALA A 560 11.98 -11.11 23.95
C ALA A 560 12.14 -11.25 22.43
N PHE A 561 13.37 -11.16 21.91
CA PHE A 561 13.65 -11.32 20.48
C PHE A 561 13.42 -12.77 20.02
N GLU A 562 13.79 -13.76 20.83
CA GLU A 562 13.54 -15.18 20.54
C GLU A 562 12.04 -15.51 20.53
N ILE A 563 11.27 -14.92 21.45
CA ILE A 563 9.80 -15.01 21.48
C ILE A 563 9.22 -14.40 20.20
N PHE A 564 9.61 -13.17 19.87
CA PHE A 564 9.11 -12.48 18.68
C PHE A 564 9.40 -13.26 17.40
N ASN A 565 10.64 -13.72 17.18
CA ASN A 565 11.03 -14.49 16.00
C ASN A 565 10.32 -15.84 15.88
N ARG A 566 10.05 -16.49 17.01
CA ARG A 566 9.27 -17.73 17.01
C ARG A 566 7.84 -17.47 16.57
N ASP A 567 7.24 -16.38 17.03
CA ASP A 567 5.83 -16.07 16.79
C ASP A 567 5.58 -15.60 15.34
N ILE A 568 6.53 -14.90 14.70
CA ILE A 568 6.41 -14.48 13.29
C ILE A 568 6.76 -15.58 12.27
N GLY A 569 7.34 -16.68 12.72
CA GLY A 569 7.84 -17.78 11.88
C GLY A 569 9.32 -17.65 11.54
N LYS A 570 10.04 -18.79 11.61
CA LYS A 570 11.50 -18.84 11.38
C LYS A 570 11.88 -18.27 9.99
N ASN A 571 12.96 -17.50 9.97
CA ASN A 571 13.60 -16.91 8.77
C ASN A 571 12.77 -15.86 8.02
N ARG A 572 11.69 -15.32 8.61
CA ARG A 572 10.99 -14.19 8.02
C ARG A 572 11.76 -12.89 8.29
N PRO A 573 12.07 -12.06 7.26
CA PRO A 573 12.69 -10.76 7.46
C PRO A 573 11.83 -9.89 8.38
N THR A 574 12.46 -9.24 9.38
CA THR A 574 11.80 -8.35 10.34
C THR A 574 12.67 -7.13 10.57
N ASN A 575 12.06 -6.00 10.92
CA ASN A 575 12.76 -4.81 11.37
C ASN A 575 12.98 -4.76 12.89
N SER A 576 12.45 -5.71 13.66
CA SER A 576 12.46 -5.65 15.13
C SER A 576 13.85 -5.65 15.77
N TRP A 577 14.86 -6.19 15.09
CA TRP A 577 16.25 -6.19 15.55
C TRP A 577 16.89 -4.80 15.53
N TRP A 578 16.37 -3.87 14.72
CA TRP A 578 16.88 -2.51 14.63
C TRP A 578 16.29 -1.65 15.77
N PRO A 579 17.12 -0.93 16.55
CA PRO A 579 16.63 -0.01 17.57
C PRO A 579 15.83 1.15 16.95
N ASN A 580 15.02 1.85 17.73
CA ASN A 580 14.26 3.02 17.25
C ASN A 580 15.23 4.09 16.72
N PHE A 581 14.81 4.78 15.66
CA PHE A 581 15.53 5.80 14.87
C PHE A 581 16.12 5.30 13.53
N SER A 582 15.90 6.07 12.46
CA SER A 582 16.61 5.94 11.18
C SER A 582 16.58 7.23 10.36
N PHE A 583 17.47 7.41 9.38
CA PHE A 583 17.43 8.57 8.47
C PHE A 583 16.51 8.42 7.26
N ARG A 584 15.84 7.26 7.12
CA ARG A 584 14.79 7.09 6.09
C ARG A 584 13.72 8.20 6.18
N PRO A 585 13.01 8.51 5.06
CA PRO A 585 12.03 9.58 5.00
C PRO A 585 11.07 9.61 6.20
N SER A 586 11.17 10.68 6.98
CA SER A 586 10.47 10.76 8.26
C SER A 586 10.24 12.19 8.76
N MET A 587 9.32 12.31 9.71
CA MET A 587 9.13 13.47 10.57
C MET A 587 9.76 13.20 11.94
N LEU A 588 10.54 14.14 12.44
CA LEU A 588 11.22 14.09 13.73
C LEU A 588 10.65 15.16 14.67
N ARG A 589 10.57 14.85 15.96
CA ARG A 589 10.36 15.85 17.01
C ARG A 589 11.71 16.46 17.36
N THR A 590 11.93 17.73 17.00
CA THR A 590 13.24 18.40 17.15
C THR A 590 13.74 18.40 18.59
N SER A 591 12.84 18.58 19.56
CA SER A 591 13.20 18.52 20.99
C SER A 591 13.73 17.14 21.40
N ALA A 592 13.17 16.07 20.84
CA ALA A 592 13.59 14.70 21.12
C ALA A 592 15.00 14.43 20.55
N ILE A 593 15.27 14.89 19.32
CA ILE A 593 16.60 14.78 18.70
C ILE A 593 17.66 15.56 19.51
N ASN A 594 17.31 16.77 19.96
CA ASN A 594 18.20 17.61 20.75
C ASN A 594 18.47 17.06 22.16
N GLU A 595 17.49 16.39 22.79
CA GLU A 595 17.66 15.72 24.08
C GLU A 595 18.67 14.57 24.00
N ILE A 596 18.66 13.81 22.90
CA ILE A 596 19.62 12.72 22.66
C ILE A 596 21.04 13.26 22.41
N GLY A 597 21.16 14.44 21.83
CA GLY A 597 22.43 15.15 21.64
C GLY A 597 23.07 14.92 20.26
N ALA A 598 24.39 15.04 20.19
CA ALA A 598 25.10 15.11 18.92
C ALA A 598 25.09 13.79 18.11
N PHE A 599 25.19 13.92 16.79
CA PHE A 599 25.49 12.80 15.89
C PHE A 599 27.01 12.57 15.88
N SER A 600 27.47 11.51 16.55
CA SER A 600 28.90 11.26 16.74
C SER A 600 29.58 10.77 15.46
N THR A 601 30.78 11.28 15.17
CA THR A 601 31.63 10.80 14.07
C THR A 601 32.58 9.67 14.50
N GLU A 602 32.63 9.34 15.80
CA GLU A 602 33.55 8.31 16.33
C GLU A 602 33.11 6.86 16.03
N PRO A 603 31.82 6.49 16.15
CA PRO A 603 31.37 5.13 15.89
C PRO A 603 31.42 4.78 14.41
N ILE A 604 31.74 3.51 14.16
CA ILE A 604 31.72 2.91 12.82
C ILE A 604 30.34 3.01 12.15
N HIS A 605 29.26 2.92 12.94
CA HIS A 605 27.88 3.06 12.48
C HIS A 605 27.16 4.09 13.35
N PHE A 606 27.29 5.37 13.02
CA PHE A 606 26.75 6.46 13.84
C PHE A 606 25.22 6.44 13.97
N GLU A 607 24.49 6.05 12.92
CA GLU A 607 23.02 5.93 12.99
C GLU A 607 22.59 4.86 13.99
N LEU A 608 23.19 3.67 13.97
CA LEU A 608 22.93 2.61 14.95
C LEU A 608 23.28 3.07 16.38
N GLU A 609 24.38 3.79 16.54
CA GLU A 609 24.77 4.34 17.84
C GLU A 609 23.74 5.35 18.36
N PHE A 610 23.31 6.28 17.51
CA PHE A 610 22.26 7.25 17.84
C PHE A 610 20.94 6.55 18.16
N ALA A 611 20.55 5.55 17.37
CA ALA A 611 19.34 4.77 17.55
C ALA A 611 19.31 4.00 18.89
N LYS A 612 20.47 3.47 19.32
CA LYS A 612 20.62 2.87 20.65
C LYS A 612 20.40 3.88 21.77
N ARG A 613 20.98 5.09 21.67
CA ARG A 613 20.74 6.16 22.65
C ARG A 613 19.29 6.63 22.66
N PHE A 614 18.70 6.80 21.47
CA PHE A 614 17.30 7.19 21.29
C PHE A 614 16.36 6.19 21.98
N THR A 615 16.56 4.90 21.73
CA THR A 615 15.81 3.82 22.39
C THR A 615 16.06 3.78 23.91
N ALA A 616 17.31 3.95 24.34
CA ALA A 616 17.67 3.94 25.76
C ALA A 616 17.07 5.12 26.55
N ALA A 617 16.77 6.23 25.90
CA ALA A 617 16.04 7.36 26.48
C ALA A 617 14.52 7.12 26.60
N GLY A 618 14.02 5.96 26.15
CA GLY A 618 12.59 5.63 26.15
C GLY A 618 11.81 6.20 24.97
N LEU A 619 12.50 6.80 23.98
CA LEU A 619 11.87 7.30 22.77
C LEU A 619 11.60 6.16 21.79
N ARG A 620 10.48 6.27 21.06
CA ARG A 620 10.01 5.29 20.08
C ARG A 620 9.92 5.90 18.68
N SER A 621 10.06 5.05 17.68
CA SER A 621 9.69 5.34 16.30
C SER A 621 8.28 4.81 16.03
N ALA A 622 7.55 5.50 15.17
CA ALA A 622 6.33 5.01 14.56
C ALA A 622 6.43 5.10 13.04
N PHE A 623 5.48 4.49 12.34
CA PHE A 623 5.39 4.44 10.89
C PHE A 623 3.98 4.79 10.47
N PHE A 624 3.85 5.34 9.26
CA PHE A 624 2.59 5.18 8.53
C PHE A 624 2.27 3.70 8.39
N ASP A 625 0.98 3.36 8.34
CA ASP A 625 0.54 1.99 8.15
C ASP A 625 0.55 1.55 6.66
N THR A 626 1.00 2.43 5.78
CA THR A 626 1.12 2.28 4.32
C THR A 626 2.59 2.39 3.86
N ILE A 627 2.85 2.02 2.60
CA ILE A 627 4.10 2.35 1.90
C ILE A 627 3.81 3.50 0.94
N CYS A 628 4.63 4.56 0.95
CA CYS A 628 4.33 5.77 0.17
C CYS A 628 5.49 6.21 -0.74
N ASN A 629 6.67 5.61 -0.56
CA ASN A 629 7.85 5.83 -1.39
C ASN A 629 8.67 4.53 -1.51
N VAL A 630 9.53 4.45 -2.52
CA VAL A 630 10.47 3.35 -2.73
C VAL A 630 11.90 3.86 -2.79
N ASN A 631 12.85 3.09 -2.28
CA ASN A 631 14.26 3.41 -2.41
C ASN A 631 14.73 3.11 -3.84
N ILE A 632 15.29 4.13 -4.48
CA ILE A 632 15.80 4.08 -5.87
C ILE A 632 17.33 4.07 -5.93
N GLY A 633 17.98 4.20 -4.77
CA GLY A 633 19.41 4.04 -4.56
C GLY A 633 19.78 2.59 -4.25
N THR A 634 20.83 2.41 -3.43
CA THR A 634 21.30 1.08 -3.03
C THR A 634 20.46 0.56 -1.88
N LEU A 635 19.82 -0.61 -2.05
CA LEU A 635 18.98 -1.20 -1.01
C LEU A 635 19.82 -1.75 0.15
N THR A 636 19.24 -1.84 1.35
CA THR A 636 19.91 -2.44 2.51
C THR A 636 20.21 -3.93 2.29
N SER A 637 19.38 -4.60 1.49
CA SER A 637 19.55 -6.00 1.10
C SER A 637 20.63 -6.22 0.03
N GLU A 638 21.00 -5.18 -0.72
CA GLU A 638 22.03 -5.25 -1.77
C GLU A 638 23.43 -5.29 -1.13
N THR A 639 24.02 -6.48 -1.07
CA THR A 639 25.35 -6.71 -0.52
C THR A 639 26.32 -7.28 -1.57
N GLY A 640 27.62 -7.15 -1.32
CA GLY A 640 28.67 -7.68 -2.20
C GLY A 640 29.17 -6.70 -3.28
N PRO A 641 30.12 -7.12 -4.12
CA PRO A 641 30.85 -6.24 -5.04
C PRO A 641 30.03 -5.74 -6.24
N ASN A 642 28.86 -6.33 -6.50
CA ASN A 642 27.99 -5.99 -7.64
C ASN A 642 26.83 -5.06 -7.26
N ARG A 643 26.77 -4.59 -6.00
CA ARG A 643 25.73 -3.65 -5.55
C ARG A 643 25.95 -2.28 -6.20
N ARG A 644 24.86 -1.51 -6.35
CA ARG A 644 24.95 -0.11 -6.79
C ARG A 644 25.81 0.69 -5.79
N PRO A 645 26.72 1.57 -6.25
CA PRO A 645 27.55 2.35 -5.34
C PRO A 645 26.69 3.34 -4.55
N ASN A 646 26.87 3.37 -3.24
CA ASN A 646 26.14 4.31 -2.38
C ASN A 646 26.89 5.63 -2.16
N ALA A 647 26.26 6.59 -1.46
CA ALA A 647 26.84 7.91 -1.21
C ALA A 647 28.23 7.87 -0.54
N TYR A 648 28.47 6.94 0.38
CA TYR A 648 29.77 6.80 1.06
C TYR A 648 30.86 6.42 0.06
N GLU A 649 30.61 5.43 -0.80
CA GLU A 649 31.56 4.98 -1.82
C GLU A 649 31.84 6.08 -2.85
N LEU A 650 30.81 6.83 -3.27
CA LEU A 650 30.96 7.94 -4.21
C LEU A 650 31.72 9.13 -3.61
N ASN A 651 31.64 9.34 -2.29
CA ASN A 651 32.38 10.38 -1.58
C ASN A 651 33.79 9.95 -1.16
N GLY A 652 34.14 8.67 -1.35
CA GLY A 652 35.40 8.10 -0.88
C GLY A 652 35.48 8.06 0.65
N GLU A 653 34.36 7.81 1.32
CA GLU A 653 34.24 7.64 2.77
C GLU A 653 34.02 6.16 3.13
N ALA A 654 34.61 5.72 4.23
CA ALA A 654 34.43 4.35 4.71
C ALA A 654 33.03 4.18 5.33
N GLN A 655 32.17 3.37 4.72
CA GLN A 655 30.93 2.93 5.37
C GLN A 655 31.23 1.76 6.30
N PHE A 656 30.82 1.87 7.57
CA PHE A 656 30.93 0.79 8.55
C PHE A 656 32.35 0.24 8.77
N GLY A 657 33.36 1.12 8.72
CA GLY A 657 34.73 0.75 9.10
C GLY A 657 35.36 -0.25 8.14
N ARG A 658 34.71 -0.53 7.00
CA ARG A 658 35.35 -1.16 5.86
C ARG A 658 36.37 -0.17 5.35
N THR A 659 37.64 -0.53 5.45
CA THR A 659 38.71 0.11 4.69
C THR A 659 38.20 0.24 3.26
N ILE A 660 38.15 1.46 2.75
CA ILE A 660 38.19 1.68 1.30
C ILE A 660 39.40 0.85 0.88
N PRO A 661 39.26 -0.19 0.05
CA PRO A 661 40.44 -0.79 -0.53
C PRO A 661 41.13 0.40 -1.20
N GLN A 662 42.31 0.80 -0.70
CA GLN A 662 43.26 1.44 -1.59
C GLN A 662 43.28 0.51 -2.79
N THR A 663 42.91 1.03 -3.96
CA THR A 663 42.81 0.23 -5.18
C THR A 663 44.20 -0.34 -5.46
N GLU A 664 44.52 -1.47 -4.83
CA GLU A 664 45.41 -2.44 -5.41
C GLU A 664 44.76 -2.78 -6.73
N THR A 665 45.45 -2.38 -7.79
CA THR A 665 44.95 -2.60 -9.13
C THR A 665 44.92 -4.10 -9.33
N THR A 666 43.74 -4.70 -9.40
CA THR A 666 43.57 -6.13 -9.62
C THR A 666 43.95 -6.45 -11.05
N THR A 667 44.96 -7.28 -11.24
CA THR A 667 45.37 -7.76 -12.55
C THR A 667 44.44 -8.86 -13.02
N VAL A 668 43.92 -8.72 -14.25
CA VAL A 668 42.94 -9.64 -14.82
C VAL A 668 43.48 -10.19 -16.13
N ARG A 669 43.61 -11.52 -16.19
CA ARG A 669 44.00 -12.24 -17.40
C ARG A 669 42.78 -12.80 -18.12
N LEU A 670 42.61 -12.47 -19.39
CA LEU A 670 41.53 -13.02 -20.21
C LEU A 670 42.01 -14.27 -20.96
N VAL A 671 41.25 -15.36 -20.88
CA VAL A 671 41.52 -16.60 -21.62
C VAL A 671 40.27 -17.08 -22.36
N SER A 672 40.48 -17.74 -23.49
CA SER A 672 39.40 -18.14 -24.40
C SER A 672 39.86 -19.28 -25.32
N PHE A 673 38.92 -19.93 -26.02
CA PHE A 673 39.22 -20.94 -27.04
C PHE A 673 39.59 -20.37 -28.42
N TRP A 674 39.23 -19.12 -28.72
CA TRP A 674 39.42 -18.52 -30.07
C TRP A 674 40.64 -17.62 -30.20
N GLY A 675 41.43 -17.45 -29.14
CA GLY A 675 42.64 -16.62 -29.20
C GLY A 675 43.56 -16.85 -28.02
N ASP A 676 44.84 -16.49 -28.17
CA ASP A 676 45.78 -16.46 -27.06
C ASP A 676 45.50 -15.25 -26.14
N PRO A 677 45.90 -15.32 -24.84
CA PRO A 677 45.58 -14.27 -23.86
C PRO A 677 46.00 -12.86 -24.28
N SER A 678 47.13 -12.71 -24.99
CA SER A 678 47.62 -11.40 -25.43
C SER A 678 46.73 -10.79 -26.51
N SER A 679 46.21 -11.63 -27.41
CA SER A 679 45.27 -11.22 -28.46
C SER A 679 43.92 -10.82 -27.87
N ILE A 680 43.40 -11.61 -26.91
CA ILE A 680 42.14 -11.31 -26.22
C ILE A 680 42.26 -10.02 -25.40
N ALA A 681 43.34 -9.85 -24.64
CA ALA A 681 43.57 -8.62 -23.87
C ALA A 681 43.61 -7.38 -24.79
N ARG A 682 44.32 -7.45 -25.92
CA ARG A 682 44.36 -6.35 -26.91
C ARG A 682 42.97 -6.04 -27.48
N HIS A 683 42.16 -7.05 -27.70
CA HIS A 683 40.80 -6.89 -28.21
C HIS A 683 39.88 -6.19 -27.20
N PHE A 684 39.94 -6.57 -25.93
CA PHE A 684 39.18 -5.91 -24.86
C PHE A 684 39.77 -4.58 -24.40
N SER A 685 41.05 -4.31 -24.69
CA SER A 685 41.75 -3.05 -24.36
C SER A 685 40.98 -1.81 -24.79
N ARG A 686 40.39 -1.80 -26.00
CA ARG A 686 39.59 -0.66 -26.49
C ARG A 686 38.34 -0.40 -25.66
N GLN A 687 37.87 -1.40 -24.93
CA GLN A 687 36.70 -1.33 -24.07
C GLN A 687 37.06 -0.87 -22.65
N THR A 688 38.35 -0.61 -22.38
CA THR A 688 38.83 -0.06 -21.12
C THR A 688 38.79 1.48 -21.12
N LYS A 689 39.04 2.14 -19.98
CA LYS A 689 39.14 3.62 -19.88
C LYS A 689 40.48 4.16 -20.38
N GLY A 690 41.29 3.34 -21.04
CA GLY A 690 42.65 3.63 -21.48
C GLY A 690 43.70 2.85 -20.67
N ASP A 691 44.87 2.64 -21.29
CA ASP A 691 46.01 1.92 -20.70
C ASP A 691 45.65 0.57 -20.08
N ASP A 692 44.74 -0.18 -20.73
CA ASP A 692 44.27 -1.50 -20.28
C ASP A 692 43.56 -1.47 -18.90
N LYS A 693 43.08 -0.30 -18.45
CA LYS A 693 42.54 -0.11 -17.09
C LYS A 693 41.06 0.24 -17.04
N TRP A 694 40.37 -0.29 -16.04
CA TRP A 694 38.97 0.00 -15.77
C TRP A 694 38.64 -0.11 -14.28
N ASN A 695 38.36 1.00 -13.60
CA ASN A 695 37.90 1.04 -12.20
C ASN A 695 38.69 0.10 -11.23
N GLY A 696 40.01 0.25 -11.16
CA GLY A 696 40.85 -0.59 -10.29
C GLY A 696 41.20 -1.97 -10.87
N ILE A 697 40.79 -2.27 -12.11
CA ILE A 697 41.21 -3.46 -12.87
C ILE A 697 42.28 -3.06 -13.88
N HIS A 698 43.26 -3.94 -14.11
CA HIS A 698 44.23 -3.84 -15.20
C HIS A 698 44.27 -5.16 -15.99
N LEU A 699 43.93 -5.10 -17.27
CA LEU A 699 44.02 -6.26 -18.16
C LEU A 699 45.49 -6.58 -18.43
N THR A 700 45.85 -7.86 -18.32
CA THR A 700 47.20 -8.36 -18.57
C THR A 700 47.15 -9.74 -19.23
N ASP A 701 48.23 -10.14 -19.89
CA ASP A 701 48.42 -11.51 -20.38
C ASP A 701 49.23 -12.38 -19.40
N ASP A 702 49.64 -11.81 -18.26
CA ASP A 702 50.45 -12.47 -17.22
C ASP A 702 49.73 -13.71 -16.65
N PRO A 703 50.33 -14.92 -16.75
CA PRO A 703 49.82 -16.13 -16.13
C PRO A 703 49.60 -16.05 -14.62
N ASP A 704 50.30 -15.14 -13.92
CA ASP A 704 50.22 -14.97 -12.48
C ASP A 704 49.24 -13.88 -12.05
N ALA A 705 48.41 -13.34 -12.95
CA ALA A 705 47.38 -12.35 -12.66
C ALA A 705 46.44 -12.75 -11.50
N ASP A 706 45.98 -11.77 -10.73
CA ASP A 706 45.15 -11.97 -9.54
C ASP A 706 43.86 -12.76 -9.86
N VAL A 707 43.26 -12.50 -11.02
CA VAL A 707 42.05 -13.18 -11.50
C VAL A 707 42.22 -13.61 -12.96
N THR A 708 41.76 -14.82 -13.30
CA THR A 708 41.64 -15.29 -14.69
C THR A 708 40.18 -15.32 -15.12
N VAL A 709 39.82 -14.56 -16.15
CA VAL A 709 38.48 -14.57 -16.74
C VAL A 709 38.47 -15.45 -17.98
N ILE A 710 37.66 -16.50 -17.93
CA ILE A 710 37.47 -17.49 -18.97
C ILE A 710 36.24 -17.08 -19.79
N LEU A 711 36.47 -16.61 -21.01
CA LEU A 711 35.40 -16.33 -21.96
C LEU A 711 35.01 -17.65 -22.63
N ASN A 712 33.77 -18.09 -22.40
CA ASN A 712 33.19 -19.37 -22.81
C ASN A 712 33.86 -20.61 -22.20
N HIS A 713 35.03 -20.98 -22.69
CA HIS A 713 35.83 -22.08 -22.14
C HIS A 713 37.32 -21.83 -22.46
N PRO A 714 38.25 -22.35 -21.64
CA PRO A 714 39.65 -22.13 -21.90
C PRO A 714 40.07 -22.92 -23.15
N GLY A 715 40.97 -22.33 -23.95
CA GLY A 715 41.73 -23.07 -24.95
C GLY A 715 42.80 -23.97 -24.30
N PRO A 716 43.98 -24.17 -24.92
CA PRO A 716 45.06 -24.97 -24.36
C PRO A 716 45.85 -24.20 -23.29
N THR A 717 45.18 -23.61 -22.30
CA THR A 717 45.78 -22.80 -21.24
C THR A 717 45.44 -23.38 -19.87
N ASP A 718 46.43 -23.46 -18.98
CA ASP A 718 46.20 -23.88 -17.60
C ASP A 718 45.31 -22.88 -16.87
N VAL A 719 44.25 -23.39 -16.24
CA VAL A 719 43.29 -22.63 -15.45
C VAL A 719 43.48 -22.99 -13.99
N GLN A 720 43.54 -21.97 -13.12
CA GLN A 720 43.57 -22.13 -11.67
C GLN A 720 42.17 -21.82 -11.13
N PRO A 721 41.35 -22.84 -10.82
CA PRO A 721 39.93 -22.65 -10.58
C PRO A 721 39.61 -21.65 -9.45
N GLU A 722 40.41 -21.65 -8.39
CA GLU A 722 40.27 -20.81 -7.19
C GLU A 722 40.34 -19.30 -7.44
N ARG A 723 40.91 -18.88 -8.58
CA ARG A 723 40.99 -17.48 -9.00
C ARG A 723 40.35 -17.24 -10.37
N SER A 724 39.49 -18.15 -10.81
CA SER A 724 38.93 -18.11 -12.16
C SER A 724 37.44 -17.79 -12.20
N ILE A 725 37.07 -16.88 -13.10
CA ILE A 725 35.67 -16.51 -13.39
C ILE A 725 35.31 -17.02 -14.79
N VAL A 726 34.15 -17.64 -14.97
CA VAL A 726 33.65 -18.02 -16.29
C VAL A 726 32.54 -17.08 -16.75
N LEU A 727 32.65 -16.59 -17.98
CA LEU A 727 31.64 -15.79 -18.67
C LEU A 727 31.19 -16.50 -19.93
N HIS A 728 29.97 -17.06 -19.95
CA HIS A 728 29.38 -17.56 -21.18
C HIS A 728 28.91 -16.40 -22.05
N MET A 729 29.28 -16.46 -23.33
CA MET A 729 28.93 -15.49 -24.36
C MET A 729 28.21 -16.14 -25.54
N GLU A 730 28.30 -17.47 -25.67
CA GLU A 730 27.60 -18.26 -26.69
C GLU A 730 26.34 -18.91 -26.10
N PRO A 731 25.28 -19.12 -26.90
CA PRO A 731 23.99 -19.64 -26.42
C PRO A 731 24.13 -21.09 -25.96
N LEU A 732 23.17 -21.58 -25.16
CA LEU A 732 23.19 -22.92 -24.57
C LEU A 732 23.40 -24.02 -25.63
N ALA A 733 22.78 -23.87 -26.79
CA ALA A 733 22.93 -24.81 -27.91
C ALA A 733 24.38 -24.86 -28.45
N GLY A 734 25.11 -23.74 -28.41
CA GLY A 734 26.51 -23.65 -28.79
C GLY A 734 27.45 -24.23 -27.73
N VAL A 735 27.16 -24.01 -26.45
CA VAL A 735 28.03 -24.47 -25.35
C VAL A 735 27.87 -25.96 -25.03
N ALA A 736 26.75 -26.58 -25.42
CA ALA A 736 26.43 -27.99 -25.13
C ALA A 736 27.51 -29.00 -25.57
N THR A 737 28.40 -28.60 -26.48
CA THR A 737 29.49 -29.45 -26.99
C THR A 737 30.80 -29.33 -26.21
N TRP A 738 30.87 -28.45 -25.20
CA TRP A 738 32.12 -28.10 -24.49
C TRP A 738 32.42 -28.94 -23.24
N GLY A 739 31.73 -30.08 -23.07
CA GLY A 739 31.96 -30.97 -21.93
C GLY A 739 31.68 -30.28 -20.59
N ASN A 740 32.61 -30.36 -19.64
CA ASN A 740 32.46 -29.74 -18.30
C ASN A 740 32.29 -28.22 -18.33
N TRP A 741 32.64 -27.55 -19.43
CA TRP A 741 32.46 -26.10 -19.58
C TRP A 741 31.08 -25.70 -20.12
N SER A 742 30.27 -26.67 -20.54
CA SER A 742 28.87 -26.43 -20.93
C SER A 742 28.01 -26.03 -19.73
N GLU A 743 28.31 -26.58 -18.55
CA GLU A 743 27.66 -26.28 -17.27
C GLU A 743 28.72 -26.34 -16.16
N PRO A 744 29.59 -25.30 -16.04
CA PRO A 744 30.66 -25.30 -15.06
C PRO A 744 30.08 -25.20 -13.65
N ASN A 745 30.59 -26.02 -12.74
CA ASN A 745 30.16 -26.04 -11.34
C ASN A 745 30.57 -24.73 -10.63
N PRO A 746 29.62 -23.95 -10.10
CA PRO A 746 29.94 -22.71 -9.38
C PRO A 746 30.81 -22.90 -8.14
N ASP A 747 30.82 -24.09 -7.54
CA ASP A 747 31.63 -24.39 -6.35
C ASP A 747 33.13 -24.58 -6.68
N ASP A 748 33.46 -24.89 -7.94
CA ASP A 748 34.83 -25.15 -8.37
C ASP A 748 35.58 -23.88 -8.79
N LEU A 749 34.86 -22.76 -9.01
CA LEU A 749 35.38 -21.52 -9.60
C LEU A 749 35.09 -20.32 -8.69
N LEU A 750 35.82 -19.21 -8.89
CA LEU A 750 35.56 -17.97 -8.16
C LEU A 750 34.16 -17.40 -8.47
N HIS A 751 33.72 -17.52 -9.73
CA HIS A 751 32.37 -17.16 -10.15
C HIS A 751 32.02 -17.77 -11.53
N VAL A 752 30.74 -18.02 -11.76
CA VAL A 752 30.21 -18.55 -13.03
C VAL A 752 29.04 -17.67 -13.48
N ARG A 753 29.11 -17.16 -14.72
CA ARG A 753 28.03 -16.39 -15.35
C ARG A 753 27.52 -17.08 -16.60
N THR A 754 26.32 -17.65 -16.48
CA THR A 754 25.57 -18.27 -17.58
C THR A 754 24.30 -17.47 -17.88
N HIS A 755 23.71 -17.67 -19.05
CA HIS A 755 22.51 -16.95 -19.47
C HIS A 755 21.26 -17.27 -18.63
N SER A 756 21.25 -18.37 -17.88
CA SER A 756 20.15 -18.69 -16.98
C SER A 756 19.99 -17.65 -15.86
N GLN A 757 21.04 -16.89 -15.55
CA GLN A 757 21.04 -15.91 -14.46
C GLN A 757 21.54 -14.52 -14.88
N PHE A 758 22.40 -14.41 -15.90
CA PHE A 758 23.08 -13.17 -16.25
C PHE A 758 23.03 -12.86 -17.74
N PRO A 759 22.89 -11.58 -18.15
CA PRO A 759 23.08 -11.18 -19.54
C PRO A 759 24.51 -11.39 -20.00
N ASN A 760 24.67 -11.56 -21.32
CA ASN A 760 25.96 -11.48 -22.00
C ASN A 760 26.76 -10.24 -21.59
N VAL A 761 28.08 -10.36 -21.67
CA VAL A 761 28.98 -9.21 -21.60
C VAL A 761 28.73 -8.29 -22.80
N ALA A 762 28.61 -6.99 -22.55
CA ALA A 762 28.45 -5.98 -23.58
C ALA A 762 29.76 -5.73 -24.32
N GLU A 763 30.04 -6.57 -25.31
CA GLU A 763 31.19 -6.48 -26.21
C GLU A 763 30.82 -5.73 -27.50
N TRP A 764 31.70 -4.84 -27.99
CA TRP A 764 31.49 -4.15 -29.28
C TRP A 764 32.64 -4.33 -30.27
N HIS A 765 32.30 -4.38 -31.56
CA HIS A 765 33.17 -4.58 -32.72
C HIS A 765 33.16 -3.34 -33.62
N LEU A 766 33.28 -2.15 -33.04
CA LEU A 766 33.27 -0.87 -33.76
C LEU A 766 34.66 -0.28 -33.99
N GLY A 767 35.74 -1.03 -33.74
CA GLY A 767 37.12 -0.54 -33.86
C GLY A 767 37.44 0.72 -33.03
N SER A 768 36.50 1.17 -32.19
CA SER A 768 36.54 2.44 -31.47
C SER A 768 36.78 2.18 -30.00
N THR A 769 37.56 3.06 -29.39
CA THR A 769 37.82 3.06 -27.96
C THR A 769 36.62 3.56 -27.18
N TRP A 770 36.53 3.20 -25.90
CA TRP A 770 35.51 3.69 -24.98
C TRP A 770 35.41 5.22 -24.97
N ALA A 771 36.55 5.92 -25.03
CA ALA A 771 36.59 7.38 -25.07
C ALA A 771 36.02 7.95 -26.39
N GLU A 772 36.30 7.33 -27.54
CA GLU A 772 35.78 7.75 -28.85
C GLU A 772 34.26 7.57 -28.97
N LEU A 773 33.69 6.61 -28.24
CA LEU A 773 32.24 6.37 -28.17
C LEU A 773 31.53 7.23 -27.10
N GLY A 774 32.19 8.25 -26.55
CA GLY A 774 31.56 9.18 -25.58
C GLY A 774 31.64 8.71 -24.13
N GLY A 775 32.53 7.77 -23.81
CA GLY A 775 32.76 7.34 -22.43
C GLY A 775 33.28 8.46 -21.53
N GLY A 776 32.68 8.60 -20.33
CA GLY A 776 33.09 9.56 -19.29
C GLY A 776 32.38 10.90 -19.44
N ASN A 777 33.11 12.02 -19.26
CA ASN A 777 32.60 13.38 -19.51
C ASN A 777 32.82 13.82 -20.97
N ASN A 778 33.10 12.88 -21.87
CA ASN A 778 33.37 13.18 -23.27
C ASN A 778 32.05 13.24 -24.04
N THR A 779 31.80 14.35 -24.72
CA THR A 779 30.73 14.38 -25.73
C THR A 779 31.20 13.55 -26.94
N PRO A 780 30.50 12.47 -27.32
CA PRO A 780 30.85 11.72 -28.52
C PRO A 780 30.82 12.65 -29.73
N SER A 781 31.73 12.43 -30.69
CA SER A 781 31.64 13.12 -31.97
C SER A 781 30.34 12.73 -32.67
N THR A 782 29.61 13.72 -33.19
CA THR A 782 28.35 13.47 -33.90
C THR A 782 28.59 12.49 -35.06
N ILE A 783 27.88 11.36 -35.06
CA ILE A 783 27.97 10.35 -36.13
C ILE A 783 27.12 10.81 -37.31
N GLU A 784 27.76 11.13 -38.44
CA GLU A 784 27.04 11.58 -39.64
C GLU A 784 26.32 10.41 -40.35
N LYS A 785 24.99 10.46 -40.39
CA LYS A 785 24.13 9.48 -41.07
C LYS A 785 23.86 9.85 -42.52
N THR A 786 24.45 9.10 -43.46
CA THR A 786 24.36 9.35 -44.91
C THR A 786 23.58 8.28 -45.69
N ARG A 787 23.22 7.17 -45.05
CA ARG A 787 22.51 6.03 -45.65
C ARG A 787 21.38 5.54 -44.73
N ASP A 788 20.45 4.78 -45.29
CA ASP A 788 19.26 4.34 -44.55
C ASP A 788 19.48 3.00 -43.84
N LEU A 789 19.61 1.89 -44.58
CA LEU A 789 19.55 0.54 -43.99
C LEU A 789 20.77 -0.32 -44.33
N SER A 790 21.37 -0.92 -43.31
CA SER A 790 22.40 -1.95 -43.46
C SER A 790 22.05 -3.24 -42.71
N VAL A 791 22.82 -4.29 -42.99
CA VAL A 791 22.88 -5.51 -42.18
C VAL A 791 24.28 -6.11 -42.26
N VAL A 792 24.81 -6.56 -41.12
CA VAL A 792 26.10 -7.27 -41.05
C VAL A 792 25.84 -8.74 -40.76
N VAL A 793 25.95 -9.60 -41.78
CA VAL A 793 25.52 -11.00 -41.75
C VAL A 793 26.43 -11.91 -42.57
N SER A 794 26.74 -13.10 -42.04
CA SER A 794 27.47 -14.13 -42.79
C SER A 794 26.54 -15.09 -43.54
N ASN A 795 27.05 -15.77 -44.56
CA ASN A 795 26.33 -16.81 -45.31
C ASN A 795 26.16 -18.16 -44.56
N LYS A 796 26.48 -18.20 -43.26
CA LYS A 796 26.23 -19.38 -42.41
C LYS A 796 24.72 -19.66 -42.33
N ALA A 797 24.32 -20.94 -42.45
CA ALA A 797 22.93 -21.39 -42.51
C ALA A 797 22.61 -22.59 -41.61
N PHE A 798 23.45 -22.89 -40.62
CA PHE A 798 23.29 -24.09 -39.77
C PHE A 798 22.30 -23.89 -38.60
N ASP A 799 22.38 -22.77 -37.89
CA ASP A 799 21.52 -22.46 -36.73
C ASP A 799 20.15 -21.88 -37.12
N PRO A 800 19.15 -21.87 -36.22
CA PRO A 800 17.85 -21.25 -36.48
C PRO A 800 17.95 -19.77 -36.86
N GLY A 801 18.68 -18.97 -36.08
CA GLY A 801 18.85 -17.54 -36.35
C GLY A 801 19.62 -17.27 -37.64
N HIS A 802 20.57 -18.15 -37.99
CA HIS A 802 21.26 -18.15 -39.28
C HIS A 802 20.29 -18.27 -40.46
N LYS A 803 19.32 -19.18 -40.38
CA LYS A 803 18.31 -19.37 -41.44
C LYS A 803 17.33 -18.20 -41.49
N LEU A 804 16.89 -17.71 -40.33
CA LEU A 804 15.96 -16.58 -40.23
C LEU A 804 16.55 -15.30 -40.83
N ARG A 805 17.78 -14.93 -40.48
CA ARG A 805 18.43 -13.72 -41.00
C ARG A 805 18.67 -13.80 -42.51
N LEU A 806 19.08 -14.96 -43.04
CA LEU A 806 19.27 -15.14 -44.48
C LEU A 806 17.93 -15.05 -45.23
N ALA A 807 16.91 -15.74 -44.73
CA ALA A 807 15.57 -15.68 -45.32
C ALA A 807 15.00 -14.26 -45.29
N PHE A 808 15.20 -13.52 -44.20
CA PHE A 808 14.74 -12.14 -44.08
C PHE A 808 15.46 -11.20 -45.04
N VAL A 809 16.79 -11.28 -45.12
CA VAL A 809 17.57 -10.46 -46.08
C VAL A 809 17.21 -10.80 -47.53
N GLN A 810 17.02 -12.08 -47.86
CA GLN A 810 16.54 -12.51 -49.18
C GLN A 810 15.13 -12.01 -49.49
N HIS A 811 14.25 -12.01 -48.49
CA HIS A 811 12.90 -11.49 -48.62
C HIS A 811 12.90 -9.98 -48.89
N LEU A 812 13.71 -9.21 -48.16
CA LEU A 812 13.88 -7.78 -48.39
C LEU A 812 14.44 -7.50 -49.79
N ALA A 813 15.47 -8.23 -50.21
CA ALA A 813 16.04 -8.12 -51.56
C ALA A 813 15.02 -8.44 -52.66
N SER A 814 14.24 -9.51 -52.49
CA SER A 814 13.20 -9.93 -53.44
C SER A 814 12.04 -8.92 -53.56
N ASN A 815 11.83 -8.11 -52.52
CA ASN A 815 10.83 -7.04 -52.49
C ASN A 815 11.41 -5.65 -52.84
N ASN A 816 12.64 -5.59 -53.40
CA ASN A 816 13.33 -4.36 -53.80
C ASN A 816 13.52 -3.34 -52.65
N VAL A 817 13.66 -3.80 -51.41
CA VAL A 817 14.08 -2.93 -50.29
C VAL A 817 15.54 -2.53 -50.51
N ASP A 818 15.84 -1.24 -50.40
CA ASP A 818 17.20 -0.74 -50.54
C ASP A 818 18.01 -1.04 -49.26
N ILE A 819 18.85 -2.06 -49.31
CA ILE A 819 19.68 -2.52 -48.19
C ILE A 819 21.11 -2.81 -48.65
N ASP A 820 22.09 -2.31 -47.90
CA ASP A 820 23.49 -2.68 -48.06
C ASP A 820 23.84 -3.85 -47.13
N VAL A 821 24.37 -4.92 -47.70
CA VAL A 821 24.66 -6.17 -46.97
C VAL A 821 26.17 -6.35 -46.83
N PHE A 822 26.65 -6.42 -45.59
CA PHE A 822 28.06 -6.67 -45.26
C PHE A 822 28.22 -8.03 -44.59
N GLY A 823 29.41 -8.63 -44.66
CA GLY A 823 29.75 -9.86 -43.93
C GLY A 823 30.39 -10.93 -44.80
N ARG A 824 30.69 -12.08 -44.18
CA ARG A 824 31.45 -13.18 -44.83
C ARG A 824 30.57 -14.02 -45.74
N GLY A 825 31.03 -14.20 -46.98
CA GLY A 825 30.42 -15.07 -47.98
C GLY A 825 29.20 -14.48 -48.69
N ALA A 826 29.07 -14.74 -49.98
CA ALA A 826 27.93 -14.26 -50.77
C ALA A 826 26.62 -14.93 -50.31
N ILE A 827 25.52 -14.17 -50.38
CA ILE A 827 24.16 -14.64 -50.10
C ILE A 827 23.40 -14.69 -51.43
N ASP A 828 22.89 -15.86 -51.78
CA ASP A 828 22.14 -16.05 -53.01
C ASP A 828 20.91 -15.13 -53.07
N GLY A 829 20.71 -14.45 -54.20
CA GLY A 829 19.57 -13.55 -54.41
C GLY A 829 19.72 -12.14 -53.83
N VAL A 830 20.90 -11.78 -53.30
CA VAL A 830 21.16 -10.47 -52.69
C VAL A 830 22.17 -9.67 -53.54
N PRO A 831 21.72 -8.74 -54.40
CA PRO A 831 22.58 -8.07 -55.38
C PRO A 831 23.52 -6.99 -54.80
N LYS A 832 23.25 -6.47 -53.59
CA LYS A 832 24.02 -5.38 -52.94
C LYS A 832 24.93 -5.86 -51.80
N HIS A 833 25.63 -6.98 -51.99
CA HIS A 833 26.65 -7.44 -51.04
C HIS A 833 27.93 -6.59 -51.17
N LYS A 834 28.30 -5.86 -50.11
CA LYS A 834 29.43 -4.91 -50.06
C LYS A 834 30.76 -5.55 -49.65
N GLY A 835 30.75 -6.82 -49.23
CA GLY A 835 31.93 -7.57 -48.84
C GLY A 835 32.10 -7.68 -47.33
N GLU A 836 33.25 -8.22 -46.92
CA GLU A 836 33.60 -8.37 -45.51
C GLU A 836 34.08 -7.03 -44.93
N LEU A 837 33.67 -6.75 -43.69
CA LEU A 837 34.21 -5.65 -42.90
C LEU A 837 35.50 -6.09 -42.20
N PRO A 838 36.41 -5.14 -41.86
CA PRO A 838 37.60 -5.46 -41.08
C PRO A 838 37.26 -6.20 -39.77
N GLU A 839 38.17 -7.06 -39.33
CA GLU A 839 37.96 -7.82 -38.11
C GLU A 839 37.82 -6.87 -36.91
N TRP A 840 36.75 -7.05 -36.13
CA TRP A 840 36.44 -6.24 -34.94
C TRP A 840 36.18 -4.74 -35.20
N ASP A 841 35.98 -4.34 -36.46
CA ASP A 841 35.64 -2.97 -36.85
C ASP A 841 34.54 -2.96 -37.92
N LYS A 842 33.31 -2.72 -37.48
CA LYS A 842 32.10 -2.70 -38.31
C LYS A 842 31.66 -1.28 -38.67
N ARG A 843 32.46 -0.25 -38.40
CA ARG A 843 32.04 1.16 -38.56
C ARG A 843 31.53 1.47 -39.95
N ASP A 844 32.22 1.02 -40.99
CA ASP A 844 31.82 1.26 -42.38
C ASP A 844 30.43 0.69 -42.73
N GLY A 845 29.97 -0.33 -41.99
CA GLY A 845 28.66 -0.94 -42.14
C GLY A 845 27.58 -0.40 -41.22
N LEU A 846 27.92 0.46 -40.25
CA LEU A 846 26.98 0.91 -39.20
C LEU A 846 26.96 2.43 -39.01
N PHE A 847 28.12 3.09 -38.90
CA PHE A 847 28.19 4.53 -38.62
C PHE A 847 27.42 5.36 -39.65
N PRO A 848 27.53 5.12 -40.97
CA PRO A 848 26.81 5.90 -41.96
C PRO A 848 25.29 5.65 -42.00
N TYR A 849 24.75 4.64 -41.30
CA TYR A 849 23.38 4.15 -41.50
C TYR A 849 22.44 4.59 -40.38
N ARG A 850 21.19 4.95 -40.73
CA ARG A 850 20.14 5.29 -39.74
C ARG A 850 19.54 4.05 -39.09
N TYR A 851 19.48 2.96 -39.83
CA TYR A 851 18.84 1.71 -39.46
C TYR A 851 19.77 0.53 -39.70
N THR A 852 19.69 -0.49 -38.86
CA THR A 852 20.35 -1.77 -39.11
C THR A 852 19.47 -2.93 -38.64
N ILE A 853 19.66 -4.09 -39.25
CA ILE A 853 19.04 -5.33 -38.81
C ILE A 853 20.06 -6.15 -38.01
N ALA A 854 19.68 -6.57 -36.80
CA ALA A 854 20.48 -7.42 -35.95
C ALA A 854 19.68 -8.66 -35.55
N VAL A 855 20.07 -9.81 -36.08
CA VAL A 855 19.42 -11.10 -35.79
C VAL A 855 20.46 -12.03 -35.20
N GLU A 856 20.20 -12.45 -33.97
CA GLU A 856 21.08 -13.34 -33.22
C GLU A 856 21.12 -14.75 -33.81
N ASN A 857 22.13 -15.52 -33.43
CA ASN A 857 22.27 -16.91 -33.89
C ASN A 857 21.17 -17.83 -33.30
N PHE A 858 20.71 -17.52 -32.09
CA PHE A 858 19.64 -18.20 -31.35
C PHE A 858 18.77 -17.18 -30.62
N SER A 859 17.56 -17.62 -30.24
CA SER A 859 16.70 -16.88 -29.33
C SER A 859 16.73 -17.53 -27.95
N GLU A 860 17.29 -16.84 -26.97
CA GLU A 860 17.53 -17.33 -25.62
C GLU A 860 17.48 -16.17 -24.63
N HIS A 861 16.91 -16.41 -23.45
CA HIS A 861 16.85 -15.40 -22.38
C HIS A 861 18.26 -14.93 -22.06
N ASN A 862 18.46 -13.63 -21.83
CA ASN A 862 19.75 -13.00 -21.52
C ASN A 862 20.83 -13.08 -22.62
N TYR A 863 20.54 -13.69 -23.77
CA TYR A 863 21.49 -13.82 -24.87
C TYR A 863 21.41 -12.64 -25.85
N VAL A 864 22.26 -11.65 -25.62
CA VAL A 864 22.40 -10.44 -26.46
C VAL A 864 23.87 -10.20 -26.79
N THR A 865 24.20 -10.11 -28.07
CA THR A 865 25.61 -10.07 -28.51
C THR A 865 26.00 -8.71 -29.05
N GLU A 866 27.23 -8.62 -29.56
CA GLU A 866 27.74 -7.43 -30.23
C GLU A 866 26.82 -6.94 -31.35
N LYS A 867 26.02 -7.83 -31.97
CA LYS A 867 25.12 -7.45 -33.08
C LYS A 867 24.15 -6.36 -32.66
N PHE A 868 23.68 -6.41 -31.42
CA PHE A 868 22.82 -5.40 -30.85
C PHE A 868 23.63 -4.18 -30.37
N PHE A 869 24.66 -4.40 -29.55
CA PHE A 869 25.44 -3.29 -28.97
C PHE A 869 26.12 -2.43 -30.03
N ASP A 870 26.63 -3.04 -31.11
CA ASP A 870 27.21 -2.31 -32.24
C ASP A 870 26.20 -1.39 -32.92
N ALA A 871 24.92 -1.80 -33.00
CA ALA A 871 23.85 -0.98 -33.57
C ALA A 871 23.58 0.26 -32.72
N ILE A 872 23.41 0.05 -31.41
CA ILE A 872 23.10 1.13 -30.46
C ILE A 872 24.26 2.12 -30.34
N LEU A 873 25.48 1.62 -30.15
CA LEU A 873 26.69 2.45 -30.04
C LEU A 873 27.03 3.19 -31.34
N SER A 874 26.51 2.71 -32.47
CA SER A 874 26.62 3.43 -33.75
C SER A 874 25.51 4.44 -33.95
N GLU A 875 24.55 4.63 -33.02
CA GLU A 875 23.34 5.45 -33.19
C GLU A 875 22.45 4.99 -34.36
N CYS A 876 22.30 3.67 -34.54
CA CYS A 876 21.33 3.09 -35.48
C CYS A 876 20.07 2.66 -34.73
N LEU A 877 18.88 2.96 -35.27
CA LEU A 877 17.67 2.27 -34.81
C LEU A 877 17.73 0.81 -35.29
N CYS A 878 17.74 -0.11 -34.34
CA CYS A 878 18.00 -1.52 -34.58
C CYS A 878 16.71 -2.32 -34.75
N PHE A 879 16.53 -3.01 -35.88
CA PHE A 879 15.51 -4.05 -36.05
C PHE A 879 16.04 -5.38 -35.51
N TYR A 880 15.55 -5.81 -34.34
CA TYR A 880 16.20 -6.84 -33.54
C TYR A 880 15.37 -8.12 -33.33
N TRP A 881 16.03 -9.27 -33.44
CA TRP A 881 15.53 -10.59 -33.03
C TRP A 881 16.62 -11.39 -32.32
N GLY A 882 16.29 -12.03 -31.19
CA GLY A 882 17.24 -12.83 -30.42
C GLY A 882 16.81 -12.99 -28.97
N CYS A 883 17.23 -12.07 -28.09
CA CYS A 883 16.94 -12.06 -26.66
C CYS A 883 15.45 -11.81 -26.35
N PRO A 884 14.66 -12.78 -25.82
CA PRO A 884 13.24 -12.59 -25.52
C PRO A 884 12.96 -11.52 -24.44
N ASN A 885 13.90 -11.28 -23.53
CA ASN A 885 13.76 -10.33 -22.42
C ASN A 885 14.58 -9.04 -22.63
N LEU A 886 14.85 -8.64 -23.88
CA LEU A 886 15.69 -7.49 -24.18
C LEU A 886 15.22 -6.20 -23.50
N GLU A 887 13.91 -5.97 -23.38
CA GLU A 887 13.31 -4.79 -22.72
C GLU A 887 13.59 -4.73 -21.21
N GLN A 888 14.05 -5.82 -20.61
CA GLN A 888 14.53 -5.83 -19.22
C GLN A 888 16.00 -5.38 -19.12
N LEU A 889 16.74 -5.40 -20.24
CA LEU A 889 18.17 -5.12 -20.32
C LEU A 889 18.46 -3.72 -20.87
N VAL A 890 17.60 -3.23 -21.77
CA VAL A 890 17.75 -1.93 -22.44
C VAL A 890 16.38 -1.28 -22.66
N ASP A 891 16.38 0.04 -22.80
CA ASP A 891 15.19 0.84 -23.05
C ASP A 891 14.46 0.37 -24.34
N PRO A 892 13.14 0.10 -24.30
CA PRO A 892 12.39 -0.40 -25.46
C PRO A 892 12.37 0.57 -26.65
N ASP A 893 12.60 1.87 -26.46
CA ASP A 893 12.57 2.85 -27.54
C ASP A 893 13.83 2.83 -28.44
N VAL A 894 14.88 2.12 -28.04
CA VAL A 894 16.16 2.08 -28.78
C VAL A 894 16.19 1.02 -29.88
N PHE A 895 15.14 0.20 -30.01
CA PHE A 895 15.06 -0.86 -31.02
C PHE A 895 13.62 -1.14 -31.48
N VAL A 896 13.49 -1.87 -32.58
CA VAL A 896 12.21 -2.39 -33.08
C VAL A 896 12.28 -3.91 -33.07
N ARG A 897 11.37 -4.55 -32.34
CA ARG A 897 11.26 -6.02 -32.28
C ARG A 897 10.81 -6.58 -33.64
N LEU A 898 11.49 -7.63 -34.11
CA LEU A 898 11.14 -8.39 -35.31
C LEU A 898 10.36 -9.68 -35.01
#